data_AF-A0A534GE47-F1
#
_entry.id   AF-A0A534GE47-F1
#
_cell.length_a   1.000
_cell.length_b   1.000
_cell.length_c   1.000
_cell.angle_alpha   90.00
_cell.angle_beta   90.00
_cell.angle_gamma   90.00
#
_symmetry.space_group_name_H-M   'P 1'
#
loop_
_entity.id
_entity.type
_entity.pdbx_description
1 polymer ?
#
loop_
_entity_poly.entity_id
_entity_poly.type
_entity_poly.pdbx_seq_one_letter_code
_entity_poly.pdbx_strand_id
1 'polypeptide(L)'
;MTNSFRARSTLTAGASSYEIWSLAALPQDKLARLPYSLKILLENLLRFEDGVSVTRADIEALLEWDPRATPSHEIAFTPARVILQDFTGVPCVVDLAAMRDAIVRLGGNAERVNPLNPAELVIDHSVQVDEYGTPKALAANTAMEFARNRERYAFLRWGQTAFRNFSVVPPNTGIVHQVNLEYLGRVIFDAEAGGTRRAYPDTLVGTDSHTTMINGLGVLGWGVGGIEAEAAMLGQPVTMLIPQVIGFRLDGRLQPGATATDLVLTVTEMLRKKGVVDKFVEFFGDGLANLPLADRATIANMAPEYGSTCGIFPIDVETVRYLELSGRPRERIELVSAYARAQGLWRNQGAKPARYTDELELDLGSVEPSLAGPRRPQDRVPLKSAKSVYRTNARKTAEERRARNATAQGVAPVTLDGRRLQLEDGAVLIAAITSCTNTSNPSVMLAAGLLARKARQRGLKSAPWVKTSLAPGSRVVTDYFAKAGVLDDLAAVGFSLVGYGCTTCIARGTPVLLADGTSRRIENMPLAGGTRIFGPNAERRLVMAVQDEMMVQGERECVSLVLQDGRSLTCTPDHEILCADGRWVRADQLVLGQDRVLTGPEAPVDEPGVDEAGYELLAGDRTFSMEGEHERLCTLAFARLLGHLLSDGSISTAGQARMNPGQALDREAMLNDVGLLTGKRPAATRYDERKWSIVLPLELTRRVTALPGVRVGRRIDQPPQLPAFVMLDVCPVAVVREFLGGLFGADGHAPTLHRWGKADHEASLNPPAYSQSAKPEFVEATKEVMREIVRLLVRCGVKARGAVIREYPTRQSSSSYPVARDGVPRTEIRLELPEGLSFIERVGFRYCVDKTMRASAAAVYWRTVDTINRQRLWMADRLEELHRERFELSFSETRALAAAELTELETPVFRHYSLLEGHDRFSRLPSATARQFQPFHRKSCDFPAPTELFEQLGVRSWFAPLNSRDTAPQPKRYCVEKESLSLPGFSLTVV
;
A
#
# COMPACT_ATOMS: atom_id res chain seq x y z
N MET A 1 -38.53 -11.61 13.50
CA MET A 1 -37.71 -11.26 14.68
C MET A 1 -38.34 -11.87 15.90
N THR A 2 -37.60 -12.78 16.52
CA THR A 2 -37.91 -13.41 17.79
C THR A 2 -37.77 -12.37 18.91
N ASN A 3 -38.37 -12.61 20.07
CA ASN A 3 -38.28 -11.74 21.25
C ASN A 3 -38.36 -12.60 22.50
N SER A 4 -37.42 -13.54 22.65
CA SER A 4 -37.50 -14.63 23.62
C SER A 4 -37.45 -14.16 25.07
N PHE A 5 -36.91 -12.96 25.31
CA PHE A 5 -36.86 -12.28 26.61
C PHE A 5 -37.98 -11.25 26.84
N ARG A 6 -38.89 -11.06 25.87
CA ARG A 6 -39.92 -10.01 25.91
C ARG A 6 -39.32 -8.61 26.17
N ALA A 7 -38.16 -8.33 25.58
CA ALA A 7 -37.39 -7.12 25.81
C ALA A 7 -37.94 -5.87 25.10
N ARG A 8 -38.80 -6.03 24.09
CA ARG A 8 -39.45 -4.88 23.43
C ARG A 8 -40.26 -4.06 24.43
N SER A 9 -39.94 -2.78 24.52
CA SER A 9 -40.58 -1.81 25.41
C SER A 9 -40.69 -0.45 24.71
N THR A 10 -41.40 0.48 25.34
CA THR A 10 -41.54 1.86 24.89
C THR A 10 -40.74 2.78 25.80
N LEU A 11 -39.90 3.62 25.22
CA LEU A 11 -39.18 4.70 25.90
C LEU A 11 -39.75 6.04 25.45
N THR A 12 -40.13 6.89 26.40
CA THR A 12 -40.50 8.27 26.12
C THR A 12 -39.29 9.17 26.39
N ALA A 13 -38.92 9.99 25.40
CA ALA A 13 -37.88 11.01 25.53
C ALA A 13 -38.37 12.31 24.90
N GLY A 14 -38.46 13.37 25.71
CA GLY A 14 -39.11 14.62 25.30
C GLY A 14 -40.57 14.39 24.88
N ALA A 15 -40.94 14.90 23.70
CA ALA A 15 -42.27 14.71 23.11
C ALA A 15 -42.41 13.43 22.25
N SER A 16 -41.35 12.63 22.14
CA SER A 16 -41.27 11.49 21.23
C SER A 16 -41.29 10.16 21.99
N SER A 17 -41.85 9.13 21.33
CA SER A 17 -41.93 7.78 21.85
C SER A 17 -41.17 6.83 20.93
N TYR A 18 -40.37 5.95 21.52
CA TYR A 18 -39.44 5.07 20.82
C TYR A 18 -39.67 3.61 21.21
N GLU A 19 -39.71 2.72 20.23
CA GLU A 19 -39.54 1.28 20.49
C GLU A 19 -38.06 1.01 20.81
N ILE A 20 -37.82 0.30 21.91
CA ILE A 20 -36.48 -0.10 22.37
C ILE A 20 -36.46 -1.58 22.75
N TRP A 21 -35.28 -2.18 22.75
CA TRP A 21 -35.03 -3.49 23.36
C TRP A 21 -34.42 -3.29 24.74
N SER A 22 -35.29 -3.27 25.74
CA SER A 22 -34.98 -2.91 27.11
C SER A 22 -34.17 -3.99 27.82
N LEU A 23 -32.95 -3.65 28.22
CA LEU A 23 -32.10 -4.48 29.10
C LEU A 23 -32.73 -4.68 30.48
N ALA A 24 -33.68 -3.84 30.89
CA ALA A 24 -34.44 -4.03 32.13
C ALA A 24 -35.30 -5.31 32.14
N ALA A 25 -35.56 -5.91 30.96
CA ALA A 25 -36.25 -7.20 30.86
C ALA A 25 -35.37 -8.40 31.27
N LEU A 26 -34.06 -8.20 31.44
CA LEU A 26 -33.09 -9.24 31.80
C LEU A 26 -32.85 -9.29 33.32
N PRO A 27 -32.27 -10.39 33.86
CA PRO A 27 -31.92 -10.47 35.28
C PRO A 27 -30.96 -9.35 35.71
N GLN A 28 -31.41 -8.50 36.63
CA GLN A 28 -30.71 -7.26 36.98
C GLN A 28 -29.39 -7.49 37.74
N ASP A 29 -29.30 -8.56 38.51
CA ASP A 29 -28.08 -9.00 39.19
C ASP A 29 -26.98 -9.37 38.17
N LYS A 30 -27.36 -10.02 37.06
CA LYS A 30 -26.44 -10.37 35.97
C LYS A 30 -26.11 -9.17 35.10
N LEU A 31 -27.06 -8.27 34.86
CA LEU A 31 -26.80 -7.05 34.08
C LEU A 31 -25.87 -6.08 34.82
N ALA A 32 -26.03 -5.94 36.14
CA ALA A 32 -25.24 -5.00 36.95
C ALA A 32 -23.74 -5.31 36.97
N ARG A 33 -23.36 -6.59 36.82
CA ARG A 33 -21.95 -7.02 36.78
C ARG A 33 -21.27 -6.84 35.41
N LEU A 34 -22.03 -6.66 34.33
CA LEU A 34 -21.46 -6.60 32.99
C LEU A 34 -20.78 -5.25 32.72
N PRO A 35 -19.60 -5.25 32.07
CA PRO A 35 -18.99 -4.06 31.51
C PRO A 35 -19.94 -3.28 30.59
N TYR A 36 -19.75 -1.97 30.50
CA TYR A 36 -20.51 -1.07 29.61
C TYR A 36 -20.51 -1.56 28.16
N SER A 37 -19.33 -1.96 27.66
CA SER A 37 -19.17 -2.50 26.31
C SER A 37 -20.00 -3.78 26.05
N LEU A 38 -20.07 -4.70 27.01
CA LEU A 38 -20.86 -5.93 26.88
C LEU A 38 -22.37 -5.65 26.94
N LYS A 39 -22.81 -4.61 27.64
CA LYS A 39 -24.22 -4.18 27.61
C LYS A 39 -24.64 -3.65 26.24
N ILE A 40 -23.74 -2.99 25.51
CA ILE A 40 -23.99 -2.58 24.12
C ILE A 40 -24.13 -3.82 23.22
N LEU A 41 -23.24 -4.81 23.35
CA LEU A 41 -23.35 -6.06 22.60
C LEU A 41 -24.66 -6.81 22.94
N LEU A 42 -25.06 -6.82 24.21
CA LEU A 42 -26.29 -7.46 24.65
C LEU A 42 -27.55 -6.80 24.09
N GLU A 43 -27.59 -5.46 24.01
CA GLU A 43 -28.66 -4.74 23.30
C GLU A 43 -28.71 -5.15 21.83
N ASN A 44 -27.53 -5.22 21.18
CA ASN A 44 -27.42 -5.57 19.78
C ASN A 44 -28.01 -6.96 19.51
N LEU A 45 -27.63 -7.96 20.32
CA LEU A 45 -28.16 -9.32 20.17
C LEU A 45 -29.67 -9.39 20.42
N LEU A 46 -30.18 -8.68 21.44
CA LEU A 46 -31.63 -8.63 21.67
C LEU A 46 -32.40 -8.05 20.48
N ARG A 47 -31.86 -7.00 19.87
CA ARG A 47 -32.50 -6.31 18.75
C ARG A 47 -32.49 -7.14 17.46
N PHE A 48 -31.44 -7.93 17.26
CA PHE A 48 -31.25 -8.76 16.06
C PHE A 48 -31.62 -10.24 16.24
N GLU A 49 -32.23 -10.63 17.36
CA GLU A 49 -32.67 -12.01 17.59
C GLU A 49 -33.62 -12.51 16.48
N ASP A 50 -33.16 -13.51 15.73
CA ASP A 50 -33.87 -14.11 14.60
C ASP A 50 -33.96 -15.64 14.69
N GLY A 51 -33.22 -16.26 15.62
CA GLY A 51 -33.14 -17.71 15.81
C GLY A 51 -32.24 -18.42 14.82
N VAL A 52 -31.52 -17.69 13.96
CA VAL A 52 -30.59 -18.22 12.95
C VAL A 52 -29.21 -17.62 13.13
N SER A 53 -29.05 -16.32 12.89
CA SER A 53 -27.79 -15.59 13.06
C SER A 53 -27.58 -15.14 14.50
N VAL A 54 -28.66 -14.76 15.19
CA VAL A 54 -28.64 -14.45 16.62
C VAL A 54 -29.70 -15.30 17.31
N THR A 55 -29.23 -16.17 18.20
CA THR A 55 -30.04 -17.11 18.95
C THR A 55 -30.22 -16.66 20.40
N ARG A 56 -31.23 -17.23 21.07
CA ARG A 56 -31.39 -17.09 22.52
C ARG A 56 -30.13 -17.48 23.29
N ALA A 57 -29.42 -18.51 22.84
CA ALA A 57 -28.21 -18.99 23.49
C ALA A 57 -27.07 -17.96 23.46
N ASP A 58 -26.97 -17.16 22.39
CA ASP A 58 -25.95 -16.10 22.27
C ASP A 58 -26.20 -14.98 23.29
N ILE A 59 -27.47 -14.63 23.50
CA ILE A 59 -27.89 -13.65 24.52
C ILE A 59 -27.61 -14.19 25.93
N GLU A 60 -27.92 -15.46 26.19
CA GLU A 60 -27.63 -16.12 27.47
C GLU A 60 -26.12 -16.21 27.72
N ALA A 61 -25.31 -16.47 26.69
CA ALA A 61 -23.84 -16.52 26.80
C ALA A 61 -23.24 -15.18 27.26
N LEU A 62 -23.71 -14.05 26.72
CA LEU A 62 -23.30 -12.73 27.21
C LEU A 62 -23.78 -12.45 28.64
N LEU A 63 -25.01 -12.85 28.98
CA LEU A 63 -25.54 -12.70 30.34
C LEU A 63 -24.78 -13.53 31.38
N GLU A 64 -24.30 -14.71 31.00
CA GLU A 64 -23.51 -15.59 31.84
C GLU A 64 -22.00 -15.30 31.82
N TRP A 65 -21.52 -14.36 31.00
CA TRP A 65 -20.10 -14.08 30.76
C TRP A 65 -19.22 -14.18 32.03
N ASP A 66 -18.21 -15.05 31.99
CA ASP A 66 -17.23 -15.19 33.06
C ASP A 66 -15.91 -14.50 32.66
N PRO A 67 -15.50 -13.43 33.36
CA PRO A 67 -14.28 -12.67 33.03
C PRO A 67 -13.00 -13.50 33.05
N ARG A 68 -12.99 -14.64 33.76
CA ARG A 68 -11.83 -15.53 33.89
C ARG A 68 -11.79 -16.64 32.83
N ALA A 69 -12.87 -16.82 32.08
CA ALA A 69 -12.91 -17.84 31.04
C ALA A 69 -12.09 -17.41 29.82
N THR A 70 -11.54 -18.40 29.13
CA THR A 70 -10.98 -18.21 27.78
C THR A 70 -12.14 -17.97 26.82
N PRO A 71 -12.11 -16.93 25.97
CA PRO A 71 -13.13 -16.71 24.95
C PRO A 71 -13.29 -17.93 24.04
N SER A 72 -14.51 -18.44 23.92
CA SER A 72 -14.83 -19.62 23.11
C SER A 72 -16.19 -19.57 22.42
N HIS A 73 -17.08 -18.65 22.82
CA HIS A 73 -18.41 -18.49 22.25
C HIS A 73 -18.39 -17.35 21.23
N GLU A 74 -18.83 -17.64 20.01
CA GLU A 74 -18.97 -16.67 18.92
C GLU A 74 -20.35 -16.01 18.94
N ILE A 75 -20.40 -14.72 18.64
CA ILE A 75 -21.64 -13.95 18.51
C ILE A 75 -21.64 -13.19 17.18
N ALA A 76 -22.84 -12.97 16.63
CA ALA A 76 -23.06 -12.17 15.43
C ALA A 76 -23.39 -10.72 15.80
N PHE A 77 -22.44 -9.82 15.63
CA PHE A 77 -22.59 -8.40 15.92
C PHE A 77 -22.98 -7.62 14.66
N THR A 78 -24.10 -6.90 14.69
CA THR A 78 -24.52 -6.08 13.54
C THR A 78 -24.28 -4.59 13.83
N PRO A 79 -23.26 -3.94 13.24
CA PRO A 79 -22.96 -2.54 13.48
C PRO A 79 -24.09 -1.63 12.98
N ALA A 80 -24.36 -0.53 13.69
CA ALA A 80 -25.41 0.43 13.30
C ALA A 80 -25.06 1.23 12.04
N ARG A 81 -23.78 1.41 11.73
CA ARG A 81 -23.26 2.09 10.53
C ARG A 81 -21.84 1.66 10.20
N VAL A 82 -21.36 2.06 9.02
CA VAL A 82 -19.98 1.85 8.56
C VAL A 82 -19.35 3.21 8.23
N ILE A 83 -18.07 3.40 8.60
CA ILE A 83 -17.31 4.59 8.22
C ILE A 83 -16.12 4.23 7.32
N LEU A 84 -15.87 5.04 6.31
CA LEU A 84 -14.84 4.83 5.31
C LEU A 84 -13.97 6.09 5.19
N GLN A 85 -12.73 5.91 4.75
CA GLN A 85 -11.84 6.98 4.30
C GLN A 85 -11.48 6.75 2.83
N ASP A 86 -10.98 7.75 2.09
CA ASP A 86 -10.90 7.66 0.62
C ASP A 86 -9.89 6.63 0.05
N PHE A 87 -8.82 6.26 0.76
CA PHE A 87 -7.87 5.22 0.32
C PHE A 87 -8.50 3.82 0.33
N THR A 88 -9.26 3.47 1.36
CA THR A 88 -9.93 2.16 1.48
C THR A 88 -11.37 2.18 0.98
N GLY A 89 -12.01 3.35 0.96
CA GLY A 89 -13.39 3.52 0.51
C GLY A 89 -13.53 3.46 -1.01
N VAL A 90 -12.52 3.91 -1.77
CA VAL A 90 -12.51 3.73 -3.23
C VAL A 90 -12.62 2.26 -3.63
N PRO A 91 -11.77 1.33 -3.15
CA PRO A 91 -11.92 -0.08 -3.49
C PRO A 91 -13.26 -0.65 -3.01
N CYS A 92 -13.77 -0.29 -1.82
CA CYS A 92 -15.10 -0.75 -1.38
C CYS A 92 -16.23 -0.33 -2.33
N VAL A 93 -16.20 0.90 -2.87
CA VAL A 93 -17.21 1.36 -3.84
C VAL A 93 -17.02 0.67 -5.20
N VAL A 94 -15.78 0.35 -5.60
CA VAL A 94 -15.50 -0.49 -6.79
C VAL A 94 -16.09 -1.89 -6.61
N ASP A 95 -15.93 -2.50 -5.43
CA ASP A 95 -16.44 -3.84 -5.16
C ASP A 95 -17.96 -3.89 -5.15
N LEU A 96 -18.63 -2.88 -4.57
CA LEU A 96 -20.09 -2.73 -4.67
C LEU A 96 -20.55 -2.56 -6.13
N ALA A 97 -19.81 -1.83 -6.96
CA ALA A 97 -20.11 -1.68 -8.38
C ALA A 97 -19.94 -3.01 -9.13
N ALA A 98 -18.85 -3.73 -8.88
CA ALA A 98 -18.56 -5.03 -9.47
C ALA A 98 -19.58 -6.10 -9.05
N MET A 99 -20.07 -6.05 -7.81
CA MET A 99 -21.15 -6.89 -7.31
C MET A 99 -22.48 -6.60 -8.03
N ARG A 100 -22.80 -5.33 -8.32
CA ARG A 100 -23.97 -4.98 -9.14
C ARG A 100 -23.88 -5.61 -10.53
N ASP A 101 -22.73 -5.48 -11.19
CA ASP A 101 -22.49 -6.11 -12.49
C ASP A 101 -22.60 -7.63 -12.43
N ALA A 102 -22.09 -8.26 -11.36
CA ALA A 102 -22.21 -9.69 -11.14
C ALA A 102 -23.67 -10.14 -10.98
N ILE A 103 -24.47 -9.43 -10.17
CA ILE A 103 -25.89 -9.74 -9.99
C ILE A 103 -26.67 -9.61 -11.30
N VAL A 104 -26.38 -8.59 -12.11
CA VAL A 104 -27.01 -8.44 -13.44
C VAL A 104 -26.63 -9.60 -14.37
N ARG A 105 -25.36 -10.02 -14.41
CA ARG A 105 -24.94 -11.20 -15.20
C ARG A 105 -25.64 -12.48 -14.77
N LEU A 106 -26.01 -12.59 -13.49
CA LEU A 106 -26.77 -13.72 -12.95
C LEU A 106 -28.31 -13.58 -13.16
N GLY A 107 -28.77 -12.55 -13.87
CA GLY A 107 -30.19 -12.29 -14.13
C GLY A 107 -30.96 -11.68 -12.94
N GLY A 108 -30.24 -11.15 -11.95
CA GLY A 108 -30.82 -10.50 -10.77
C GLY A 108 -30.91 -8.97 -10.88
N ASN A 109 -31.49 -8.34 -9.86
CA ASN A 109 -31.62 -6.89 -9.78
C ASN A 109 -30.41 -6.26 -9.05
N ALA A 110 -29.66 -5.40 -9.76
CA ALA A 110 -28.52 -4.64 -9.24
C ALA A 110 -28.84 -3.85 -7.95
N GLU A 111 -30.07 -3.32 -7.83
CA GLU A 111 -30.50 -2.51 -6.68
C GLU A 111 -30.54 -3.27 -5.35
N ARG A 112 -30.40 -4.60 -5.39
CA ARG A 112 -30.21 -5.44 -4.20
C ARG A 112 -28.83 -5.29 -3.58
N VAL A 113 -27.83 -4.90 -4.38
CA VAL A 113 -26.48 -4.57 -3.89
C VAL A 113 -26.49 -3.09 -3.51
N ASN A 114 -26.77 -2.85 -2.24
CA ASN A 114 -26.85 -1.52 -1.66
C ASN A 114 -26.54 -1.58 -0.16
N PRO A 115 -25.84 -0.59 0.42
CA PRO A 115 -25.71 -0.48 1.86
C PRO A 115 -27.08 -0.50 2.57
N LEU A 116 -27.29 -1.46 3.47
CA LEU A 116 -28.50 -1.60 4.28
C LEU A 116 -28.47 -0.66 5.49
N ASN A 117 -27.28 -0.40 6.01
CA ASN A 117 -27.02 0.55 7.09
C ASN A 117 -26.31 1.80 6.53
N PRO A 118 -26.35 2.95 7.23
CA PRO A 118 -25.60 4.13 6.83
C PRO A 118 -24.11 3.82 6.61
N ALA A 119 -23.58 4.24 5.47
CA ALA A 119 -22.18 4.10 5.09
C ALA A 119 -21.64 5.49 4.74
N GLU A 120 -20.64 5.95 5.49
CA GLU A 120 -20.20 7.34 5.47
C GLU A 120 -18.72 7.41 5.14
N LEU A 121 -18.37 8.01 4.01
CA LEU A 121 -16.99 8.13 3.56
C LEU A 121 -16.49 9.56 3.78
N VAL A 122 -15.29 9.72 4.34
CA VAL A 122 -14.62 11.02 4.47
C VAL A 122 -13.39 11.05 3.57
N ILE A 123 -13.22 12.13 2.80
CA ILE A 123 -12.04 12.32 1.95
C ILE A 123 -11.00 13.15 2.71
N ASP A 124 -9.92 12.52 3.15
CA ASP A 124 -8.91 13.10 4.05
C ASP A 124 -7.48 12.54 3.87
N HIS A 125 -7.30 11.44 3.13
CA HIS A 125 -5.99 10.81 2.86
C HIS A 125 -5.32 11.30 1.58
N SER A 126 -5.99 12.19 0.83
CA SER A 126 -5.52 12.66 -0.48
C SER A 126 -4.66 13.94 -0.44
N VAL A 127 -4.82 14.78 0.58
CA VAL A 127 -4.06 16.04 0.71
C VAL A 127 -2.63 15.80 1.16
N GLN A 128 -1.67 16.42 0.48
CA GLN A 128 -0.24 16.37 0.79
C GLN A 128 0.26 17.77 1.18
N VAL A 129 1.36 17.83 1.93
CA VAL A 129 1.99 19.10 2.35
C VAL A 129 3.07 19.48 1.35
N ASP A 130 2.67 19.83 0.13
CA ASP A 130 3.58 20.22 -0.96
C ASP A 130 4.18 21.63 -0.71
N GLU A 131 3.35 22.56 -0.24
CA GLU A 131 3.73 23.89 0.24
C GLU A 131 3.47 24.00 1.75
N TYR A 132 4.33 24.73 2.47
CA TYR A 132 4.33 24.83 3.93
C TYR A 132 4.90 26.17 4.39
N GLY A 133 4.76 26.48 5.67
CA GLY A 133 5.37 27.69 6.26
C GLY A 133 4.82 29.03 5.78
N THR A 134 4.04 29.07 4.70
CA THR A 134 3.57 30.29 4.04
C THR A 134 2.04 30.42 4.07
N PRO A 135 1.48 31.66 4.00
CA PRO A 135 0.04 31.87 3.93
C PRO A 135 -0.65 31.27 2.70
N LYS A 136 0.10 30.98 1.62
CA LYS A 136 -0.42 30.37 0.39
C LYS A 136 -0.51 28.83 0.45
N ALA A 137 0.02 28.20 1.49
CA ALA A 137 0.14 26.75 1.60
C ALA A 137 -1.18 26.01 1.43
N LEU A 138 -2.24 26.42 2.14
CA LEU A 138 -3.57 25.81 1.99
C LEU A 138 -4.05 25.82 0.53
N ALA A 139 -4.02 26.98 -0.12
CA ALA A 139 -4.53 27.12 -1.48
C ALA A 139 -3.73 26.27 -2.48
N ALA A 140 -2.39 26.27 -2.34
CA ALA A 140 -1.50 25.48 -3.20
C ALA A 140 -1.75 23.97 -3.01
N ASN A 141 -1.80 23.49 -1.77
CA ASN A 141 -1.99 22.08 -1.46
C ASN A 141 -3.37 21.58 -1.88
N THR A 142 -4.43 22.36 -1.66
CA THR A 142 -5.77 22.02 -2.14
C THR A 142 -5.83 21.95 -3.66
N ALA A 143 -5.21 22.90 -4.38
CA ALA A 143 -5.16 22.85 -5.84
C ALA A 143 -4.49 21.56 -6.34
N MET A 144 -3.35 21.19 -5.74
CA MET A 144 -2.64 19.95 -6.07
C MET A 144 -3.41 18.69 -5.70
N GLU A 145 -4.10 18.66 -4.56
CA GLU A 145 -4.97 17.56 -4.14
C GLU A 145 -6.07 17.29 -5.18
N PHE A 146 -6.78 18.34 -5.62
CA PHE A 146 -7.86 18.23 -6.61
C PHE A 146 -7.33 17.81 -7.98
N ALA A 147 -6.19 18.34 -8.40
CA ALA A 147 -5.53 17.94 -9.65
C ALA A 147 -5.24 16.43 -9.65
N ARG A 148 -4.55 15.94 -8.61
CA ARG A 148 -4.10 14.54 -8.52
C ARG A 148 -5.23 13.53 -8.36
N ASN A 149 -6.37 13.92 -7.77
CA ASN A 149 -7.42 12.99 -7.34
C ASN A 149 -8.77 13.16 -8.04
N ARG A 150 -8.84 13.94 -9.13
CA ARG A 150 -10.10 14.23 -9.87
C ARG A 150 -10.92 12.98 -10.19
N GLU A 151 -10.29 11.93 -10.73
CA GLU A 151 -10.98 10.68 -11.09
C GLU A 151 -11.56 9.97 -9.86
N ARG A 152 -10.78 9.82 -8.79
CA ARG A 152 -11.22 9.21 -7.53
C ARG A 152 -12.40 9.97 -6.93
N TYR A 153 -12.37 11.30 -6.95
CA TYR A 153 -13.46 12.13 -6.43
C TYR A 153 -14.72 12.06 -7.29
N ALA A 154 -14.58 12.04 -8.61
CA ALA A 154 -15.70 11.83 -9.52
C ALA A 154 -16.35 10.45 -9.29
N PHE A 155 -15.53 9.42 -9.08
CA PHE A 155 -16.00 8.06 -8.77
C PHE A 155 -16.74 7.99 -7.43
N LEU A 156 -16.20 8.58 -6.36
CA LEU A 156 -16.88 8.62 -5.06
C LEU A 156 -18.17 9.45 -5.10
N ARG A 157 -18.18 10.55 -5.86
CA ARG A 157 -19.39 11.35 -6.10
C ARG A 157 -20.46 10.56 -6.86
N TRP A 158 -20.06 9.77 -7.86
CA TRP A 158 -20.96 8.82 -8.50
C TRP A 158 -21.50 7.81 -7.48
N GLY A 159 -20.65 7.23 -6.63
CA GLY A 159 -21.06 6.29 -5.59
C GLY A 159 -22.15 6.86 -4.68
N GLN A 160 -22.02 8.12 -4.24
CA GLN A 160 -23.04 8.84 -3.45
C GLN A 160 -24.40 8.92 -4.15
N THR A 161 -24.41 9.04 -5.48
CA THR A 161 -25.66 9.06 -6.25
C THR A 161 -26.20 7.66 -6.56
N ALA A 162 -25.32 6.67 -6.66
CA ALA A 162 -25.65 5.32 -7.10
C ALA A 162 -26.16 4.42 -5.96
N PHE A 163 -25.76 4.67 -4.72
CA PHE A 163 -26.08 3.84 -3.56
C PHE A 163 -26.91 4.61 -2.53
N ARG A 164 -28.06 4.05 -2.11
CA ARG A 164 -28.83 4.57 -0.96
C ARG A 164 -28.03 4.34 0.33
N ASN A 165 -28.26 5.16 1.33
CA ASN A 165 -27.56 5.13 2.62
C ASN A 165 -26.04 5.36 2.53
N PHE A 166 -25.50 5.74 1.36
CA PHE A 166 -24.10 6.07 1.19
C PHE A 166 -23.93 7.59 1.10
N SER A 167 -23.02 8.16 1.89
CA SER A 167 -22.76 9.60 1.94
C SER A 167 -21.26 9.88 1.90
N VAL A 168 -20.85 10.88 1.14
CA VAL A 168 -19.45 11.29 1.04
C VAL A 168 -19.29 12.70 1.63
N VAL A 169 -18.40 12.83 2.60
CA VAL A 169 -17.90 14.10 3.10
C VAL A 169 -16.77 14.55 2.16
N PRO A 170 -16.90 15.73 1.51
CA PRO A 170 -15.96 16.18 0.49
C PRO A 170 -14.58 16.51 1.08
N PRO A 171 -13.54 16.60 0.22
CA PRO A 171 -12.20 17.02 0.64
C PRO A 171 -12.22 18.40 1.30
N ASN A 172 -11.14 18.73 2.01
CA ASN A 172 -10.97 20.03 2.68
C ASN A 172 -12.03 20.32 3.76
N THR A 173 -12.62 19.26 4.35
CA THR A 173 -13.61 19.36 5.44
C THR A 173 -13.00 18.99 6.80
N GLY A 174 -12.24 17.89 6.84
CA GLY A 174 -11.64 17.36 8.07
C GLY A 174 -11.22 15.91 7.93
N ILE A 175 -10.54 15.40 8.96
CA ILE A 175 -10.09 14.02 9.08
C ILE A 175 -11.24 13.14 9.57
N VAL A 176 -11.36 11.93 9.03
CA VAL A 176 -12.47 10.99 9.21
C VAL A 176 -12.92 10.86 10.66
N HIS A 177 -11.99 10.69 11.60
CA HIS A 177 -12.32 10.47 13.02
C HIS A 177 -12.77 11.73 13.75
N GLN A 178 -12.24 12.90 13.39
CA GLN A 178 -12.68 14.17 13.97
C GLN A 178 -14.05 14.55 13.41
N VAL A 179 -14.27 14.39 12.10
CA VAL A 179 -15.60 14.56 11.49
C VAL A 179 -16.60 13.57 12.08
N ASN A 180 -16.16 12.34 12.38
CA ASN A 180 -16.99 11.35 13.06
C ASN A 180 -17.40 11.82 14.45
N LEU A 181 -16.45 12.29 15.26
CA LEU A 181 -16.71 12.78 16.62
C LEU A 181 -17.58 14.06 16.62
N GLU A 182 -17.27 15.00 15.73
CA GLU A 182 -17.88 16.34 15.70
C GLU A 182 -19.18 16.40 14.92
N TYR A 183 -19.47 15.46 14.02
CA TYR A 183 -20.66 15.52 13.14
C TYR A 183 -21.41 14.19 12.99
N LEU A 184 -20.72 13.11 12.59
CA LEU A 184 -21.41 11.86 12.21
C LEU A 184 -21.87 11.02 13.41
N GLY A 185 -21.21 11.09 14.56
CA GLY A 185 -21.56 10.32 15.75
C GLY A 185 -22.96 10.64 16.27
N ARG A 186 -23.82 9.61 16.38
CA ARG A 186 -25.20 9.75 16.87
C ARG A 186 -25.33 9.50 18.37
N VAL A 187 -24.41 8.73 18.96
CA VAL A 187 -24.48 8.18 20.32
C VAL A 187 -25.63 7.21 20.50
N ILE A 188 -26.87 7.67 20.33
CA ILE A 188 -28.08 6.86 20.24
C ILE A 188 -28.74 7.15 18.90
N PHE A 189 -29.00 6.10 18.13
CA PHE A 189 -29.75 6.18 16.89
C PHE A 189 -31.21 6.53 17.16
N ASP A 190 -31.74 7.30 16.23
CA ASP A 190 -33.16 7.60 16.08
C ASP A 190 -33.52 7.17 14.66
N ALA A 191 -34.12 5.99 14.53
CA ALA A 191 -34.37 5.36 13.24
C ALA A 191 -35.86 5.09 13.06
N GLU A 192 -36.41 5.52 11.93
CA GLU A 192 -37.78 5.22 11.56
C GLU A 192 -37.82 4.01 10.63
N ALA A 193 -38.56 2.96 11.01
CA ALA A 193 -38.72 1.76 10.21
C ALA A 193 -40.18 1.28 10.29
N GLY A 194 -40.86 1.24 9.14
CA GLY A 194 -42.23 0.72 9.04
C GLY A 194 -43.27 1.50 9.85
N GLY A 195 -43.09 2.82 10.00
CA GLY A 195 -43.96 3.70 10.80
C GLY A 195 -43.69 3.67 12.31
N THR A 196 -42.69 2.90 12.76
CA THR A 196 -42.27 2.85 14.17
C THR A 196 -40.91 3.53 14.32
N ARG A 197 -40.82 4.50 15.22
CA ARG A 197 -39.56 5.14 15.61
C ARG A 197 -38.85 4.27 16.65
N ARG A 198 -37.58 3.96 16.40
CA ARG A 198 -36.75 3.08 17.22
C ARG A 198 -35.54 3.82 17.75
N ALA A 199 -35.10 3.45 18.94
CA ALA A 199 -33.86 3.94 19.52
C ALA A 199 -32.94 2.77 19.93
N TYR A 200 -31.66 2.89 19.63
CA TYR A 200 -30.62 1.91 19.94
C TYR A 200 -29.23 2.56 19.96
N PRO A 201 -28.20 1.97 20.58
CA PRO A 201 -26.85 2.54 20.62
C PRO A 201 -26.27 2.71 19.21
N ASP A 202 -25.56 3.81 18.99
CA ASP A 202 -24.66 3.95 17.85
C ASP A 202 -23.48 2.99 18.04
N THR A 203 -23.22 2.22 17.00
CA THR A 203 -22.06 1.33 16.89
C THR A 203 -21.56 1.31 15.46
N LEU A 204 -20.26 1.13 15.25
CA LEU A 204 -19.70 1.10 13.91
C LEU A 204 -18.45 0.26 13.76
N VAL A 205 -18.22 -0.15 12.52
CA VAL A 205 -16.91 -0.58 12.05
C VAL A 205 -16.41 0.43 11.02
N GLY A 206 -15.10 0.59 10.90
CA GLY A 206 -14.53 1.49 9.90
C GLY A 206 -13.29 0.93 9.24
N THR A 207 -13.05 1.31 7.99
CA THR A 207 -11.86 0.86 7.23
C THR A 207 -10.61 1.67 7.59
N ASP A 208 -10.45 1.96 8.88
CA ASP A 208 -9.36 2.72 9.47
C ASP A 208 -9.19 2.27 10.92
N SER A 209 -7.96 1.97 11.33
CA SER A 209 -7.64 1.46 12.67
C SER A 209 -8.10 2.40 13.78
N HIS A 210 -8.00 3.71 13.59
CA HIS A 210 -8.28 4.73 14.60
C HIS A 210 -9.77 5.08 14.70
N THR A 211 -10.64 4.32 14.02
CA THR A 211 -12.11 4.36 14.20
C THR A 211 -12.49 4.26 15.68
N THR A 212 -11.63 3.64 16.48
CA THR A 212 -11.73 3.55 17.93
C THR A 212 -11.81 4.90 18.66
N MET A 213 -11.41 6.01 18.04
CA MET A 213 -11.52 7.35 18.61
C MET A 213 -12.94 7.71 19.07
N ILE A 214 -13.96 7.22 18.34
CA ILE A 214 -15.37 7.47 18.66
C ILE A 214 -15.81 6.84 19.98
N ASN A 215 -15.05 5.87 20.51
CA ASN A 215 -15.31 5.23 21.79
C ASN A 215 -15.19 6.21 22.97
N GLY A 216 -14.50 7.34 22.80
CA GLY A 216 -14.49 8.44 23.78
C GLY A 216 -15.85 9.12 23.97
N LEU A 217 -16.74 8.99 22.98
CA LEU A 217 -18.13 9.48 23.01
C LEU A 217 -19.13 8.42 23.56
N GLY A 218 -18.63 7.23 23.93
CA GLY A 218 -19.44 6.09 24.37
C GLY A 218 -20.08 5.28 23.26
N VAL A 219 -19.64 5.47 22.02
CA VAL A 219 -20.05 4.71 20.84
C VAL A 219 -19.08 3.57 20.63
N LEU A 220 -19.55 2.32 20.62
CA LEU A 220 -18.67 1.17 20.39
C LEU A 220 -18.29 1.05 18.90
N GLY A 221 -17.01 1.22 18.58
CA GLY A 221 -16.51 0.98 17.24
C GLY A 221 -15.00 0.78 17.13
N TRP A 222 -14.58 0.13 16.04
CA TRP A 222 -13.19 -0.27 15.79
C TRP A 222 -12.88 -0.39 14.29
N GLY A 223 -11.59 -0.51 13.98
CA GLY A 223 -11.10 -0.67 12.61
C GLY A 223 -11.22 -2.11 12.09
N VAL A 224 -11.62 -2.26 10.84
CA VAL A 224 -11.77 -3.54 10.12
C VAL A 224 -11.19 -3.45 8.70
N GLY A 225 -11.03 -4.59 8.03
CA GLY A 225 -10.66 -4.62 6.60
C GLY A 225 -11.80 -4.14 5.68
N GLY A 226 -11.47 -3.82 4.42
CA GLY A 226 -12.45 -3.40 3.40
C GLY A 226 -13.58 -4.41 3.19
N ILE A 227 -13.23 -5.70 3.08
CA ILE A 227 -14.19 -6.80 2.87
C ILE A 227 -15.17 -6.95 4.04
N GLU A 228 -14.68 -6.82 5.28
CA GLU A 228 -15.53 -6.88 6.48
C GLU A 228 -16.48 -5.67 6.53
N ALA A 229 -15.99 -4.49 6.18
CA ALA A 229 -16.81 -3.29 6.06
C ALA A 229 -17.88 -3.43 4.96
N GLU A 230 -17.54 -4.00 3.80
CA GLU A 230 -18.49 -4.30 2.72
C GLU A 230 -19.56 -5.29 3.13
N ALA A 231 -19.17 -6.38 3.78
CA ALA A 231 -20.10 -7.36 4.33
C ALA A 231 -21.07 -6.70 5.33
N ALA A 232 -20.54 -5.89 6.25
CA ALA A 232 -21.34 -5.12 7.19
C ALA A 232 -22.28 -4.12 6.50
N MET A 233 -21.82 -3.42 5.46
CA MET A 233 -22.66 -2.54 4.65
C MET A 233 -23.82 -3.31 4.01
N LEU A 234 -23.61 -4.53 3.54
CA LEU A 234 -24.63 -5.38 2.93
C LEU A 234 -25.50 -6.12 3.97
N GLY A 235 -25.34 -5.82 5.26
CA GLY A 235 -26.12 -6.35 6.38
C GLY A 235 -25.67 -7.72 6.89
N GLN A 236 -24.49 -8.19 6.48
CA GLN A 236 -23.87 -9.35 7.09
C GLN A 236 -23.33 -8.97 8.49
N PRO A 237 -23.71 -9.69 9.56
CA PRO A 237 -23.14 -9.45 10.88
C PRO A 237 -21.63 -9.74 10.90
N VAL A 238 -20.90 -9.01 11.73
CA VAL A 238 -19.51 -9.31 12.06
C VAL A 238 -19.47 -10.42 13.10
N THR A 239 -18.85 -11.54 12.77
CA THR A 239 -18.65 -12.64 13.72
C THR A 239 -17.47 -12.30 14.64
N MET A 240 -17.67 -12.41 15.94
CA MET A 240 -16.61 -12.21 16.93
C MET A 240 -16.77 -13.13 18.13
N LEU A 241 -15.67 -13.49 18.78
CA LEU A 241 -15.72 -14.10 20.11
C LEU A 241 -16.18 -13.06 21.13
N ILE A 242 -16.94 -13.51 22.15
CA ILE A 242 -17.26 -12.64 23.29
C ILE A 242 -15.94 -12.18 23.93
N PRO A 243 -15.64 -10.86 23.95
CA PRO A 243 -14.31 -10.39 24.28
C PRO A 243 -14.05 -10.46 25.79
N GLN A 244 -12.79 -10.61 26.15
CA GLN A 244 -12.33 -10.23 27.49
C GLN A 244 -12.32 -8.70 27.61
N VAL A 245 -12.59 -8.18 28.81
CA VAL A 245 -12.66 -6.73 29.07
C VAL A 245 -11.73 -6.35 30.20
N ILE A 246 -10.72 -5.53 29.90
CA ILE A 246 -9.78 -4.99 30.87
C ILE A 246 -10.32 -3.65 31.38
N GLY A 247 -10.54 -3.57 32.69
CA GLY A 247 -10.91 -2.32 33.34
C GLY A 247 -9.69 -1.43 33.53
N PHE A 248 -9.77 -0.17 33.12
CA PHE A 248 -8.71 0.82 33.36
C PHE A 248 -9.25 1.95 34.24
N ARG A 249 -8.91 1.92 35.52
CA ARG A 249 -9.34 2.90 36.51
C ARG A 249 -8.52 4.18 36.39
N LEU A 250 -9.19 5.32 36.25
CA LEU A 250 -8.60 6.65 36.28
C LEU A 250 -9.13 7.40 37.49
N ASP A 251 -8.21 7.86 38.35
CA ASP A 251 -8.51 8.63 39.55
C ASP A 251 -7.70 9.93 39.59
N GLY A 252 -8.12 10.88 40.43
CA GLY A 252 -7.44 12.16 40.57
C GLY A 252 -7.71 13.13 39.41
N ARG A 253 -6.74 14.01 39.13
CA ARG A 253 -6.81 15.03 38.08
C ARG A 253 -5.42 15.32 37.51
N LEU A 254 -5.36 15.58 36.20
CA LEU A 254 -4.11 15.98 35.53
C LEU A 254 -3.52 17.25 36.15
N GLN A 255 -2.21 17.24 36.37
CA GLN A 255 -1.48 18.40 36.89
C GLN A 255 -1.35 19.51 35.84
N PRO A 256 -1.28 20.79 36.24
CA PRO A 256 -0.99 21.88 35.32
C PRO A 256 0.30 21.61 34.52
N GLY A 257 0.20 21.73 33.20
CA GLY A 257 1.31 21.46 32.28
C GLY A 257 1.31 20.05 31.68
N ALA A 258 0.59 19.08 32.25
CA ALA A 258 0.30 17.81 31.60
C ALA A 258 -0.88 17.97 30.63
N THR A 259 -0.83 17.24 29.51
CA THR A 259 -1.79 17.29 28.41
C THR A 259 -2.46 15.94 28.18
N ALA A 260 -3.50 15.92 27.33
CA ALA A 260 -4.12 14.68 26.88
C ALA A 260 -3.12 13.76 26.15
N THR A 261 -2.16 14.35 25.43
CA THR A 261 -1.08 13.62 24.76
C THR A 261 -0.20 12.89 25.78
N ASP A 262 0.18 13.55 26.87
CA ASP A 262 0.98 12.94 27.94
C ASP A 262 0.22 11.77 28.59
N LEU A 263 -1.07 11.98 28.86
CA LEU A 263 -1.95 10.97 29.43
C LEU A 263 -2.06 9.73 28.52
N VAL A 264 -2.33 9.92 27.22
CA VAL A 264 -2.46 8.76 26.31
C VAL A 264 -1.14 8.03 26.13
N LEU A 265 0.02 8.71 26.16
CA LEU A 265 1.32 8.04 26.10
C LEU A 265 1.59 7.20 27.36
N THR A 266 1.21 7.69 28.54
CA THR A 266 1.26 6.90 29.78
C THR A 266 0.33 5.69 29.72
N VAL A 267 -0.91 5.87 29.27
CA VAL A 267 -1.89 4.77 29.11
C VAL A 267 -1.38 3.74 28.10
N THR A 268 -0.85 4.19 26.97
CA THR A 268 -0.31 3.32 25.90
C THR A 268 0.84 2.47 26.41
N GLU A 269 1.77 3.07 27.14
CA GLU A 269 2.89 2.36 27.77
C GLU A 269 2.39 1.27 28.74
N MET A 270 1.43 1.60 29.61
CA MET A 270 0.89 0.67 30.60
C MET A 270 0.13 -0.48 29.96
N LEU A 271 -0.76 -0.20 28.99
CA LEU A 271 -1.56 -1.21 28.32
C LEU A 271 -0.72 -2.11 27.42
N ARG A 272 0.34 -1.59 26.77
CA ARG A 272 1.30 -2.43 26.05
C ARG A 272 2.05 -3.37 26.97
N LYS A 273 2.49 -2.91 28.14
CA LYS A 273 3.11 -3.78 29.15
C LYS A 273 2.15 -4.86 29.66
N LYS A 274 0.85 -4.55 29.76
CA LYS A 274 -0.18 -5.51 30.19
C LYS A 274 -0.47 -6.59 29.14
N GLY A 275 -0.45 -6.25 27.86
CA GLY A 275 -0.81 -7.18 26.77
C GLY A 275 -2.33 -7.30 26.61
N VAL A 276 -2.91 -6.37 25.85
CA VAL A 276 -4.37 -6.25 25.65
C VAL A 276 -4.82 -6.56 24.23
N VAL A 277 -4.02 -7.30 23.47
CA VAL A 277 -4.35 -7.75 22.10
C VAL A 277 -5.62 -8.61 22.12
N ASP A 278 -6.54 -8.35 21.19
CA ASP A 278 -7.86 -8.99 21.04
C ASP A 278 -8.81 -8.82 22.24
N LYS A 279 -8.54 -7.84 23.10
CA LYS A 279 -9.38 -7.50 24.27
C LYS A 279 -10.00 -6.13 24.12
N PHE A 280 -11.10 -5.93 24.83
CA PHE A 280 -11.66 -4.60 25.05
C PHE A 280 -10.99 -3.95 26.25
N VAL A 281 -10.79 -2.64 26.18
CA VAL A 281 -10.39 -1.81 27.33
C VAL A 281 -11.55 -0.88 27.66
N GLU A 282 -11.97 -0.86 28.92
CA GLU A 282 -13.05 -0.01 29.39
C GLU A 282 -12.53 0.92 30.49
N PHE A 283 -12.65 2.22 30.28
CA PHE A 283 -12.20 3.23 31.22
C PHE A 283 -13.29 3.52 32.26
N PHE A 284 -12.91 3.50 33.53
CA PHE A 284 -13.81 3.75 34.66
C PHE A 284 -13.10 4.52 35.78
N GLY A 285 -13.82 4.82 36.87
CA GLY A 285 -13.30 5.60 38.00
C GLY A 285 -13.86 7.03 38.04
N ASP A 286 -13.55 7.73 39.13
CA ASP A 286 -14.07 9.09 39.36
C ASP A 286 -13.24 10.15 38.63
N GLY A 287 -12.01 9.84 38.24
CA GLY A 287 -11.16 10.70 37.41
C GLY A 287 -11.77 11.03 36.04
N LEU A 288 -12.66 10.19 35.51
CA LEU A 288 -13.39 10.47 34.26
C LEU A 288 -14.19 11.79 34.32
N ALA A 289 -14.68 12.20 35.48
CA ALA A 289 -15.40 13.46 35.66
C ALA A 289 -14.50 14.69 35.43
N ASN A 290 -13.18 14.52 35.51
CA ASN A 290 -12.18 15.57 35.31
C ASN A 290 -11.59 15.58 33.89
N LEU A 291 -12.01 14.67 33.01
CA LEU A 291 -11.52 14.54 31.64
C LEU A 291 -12.57 15.04 30.64
N PRO A 292 -12.30 16.18 29.96
CA PRO A 292 -13.09 16.62 28.82
C PRO A 292 -13.22 15.53 27.76
N LEU A 293 -14.28 15.59 26.96
CA LEU A 293 -14.51 14.53 25.96
C LEU A 293 -13.35 14.36 24.95
N ALA A 294 -12.71 15.47 24.58
CA ALA A 294 -11.57 15.42 23.67
C ALA A 294 -10.39 14.62 24.24
N ASP A 295 -10.17 14.63 25.57
CA ASP A 295 -9.13 13.84 26.21
C ASP A 295 -9.49 12.36 26.16
N ARG A 296 -10.77 12.01 26.38
CA ARG A 296 -11.28 10.65 26.24
C ARG A 296 -11.10 10.13 24.81
N ALA A 297 -11.44 10.95 23.82
CA ALA A 297 -11.26 10.62 22.41
C ALA A 297 -9.77 10.44 22.04
N THR A 298 -8.88 11.27 22.61
CA THR A 298 -7.41 11.12 22.44
C THR A 298 -6.94 9.75 22.93
N ILE A 299 -7.42 9.31 24.11
CA ILE A 299 -7.06 8.01 24.68
C ILE A 299 -7.63 6.87 23.82
N ALA A 300 -8.91 6.94 23.48
CA ALA A 300 -9.62 5.94 22.69
C ALA A 300 -9.05 5.78 21.27
N ASN A 301 -8.55 6.87 20.69
CA ASN A 301 -7.91 6.89 19.37
C ASN A 301 -6.71 5.94 19.34
N MET A 302 -5.86 5.94 20.36
CA MET A 302 -4.62 5.15 20.38
C MET A 302 -4.81 3.65 20.72
N ALA A 303 -6.04 3.15 20.70
CA ALA A 303 -6.35 1.73 20.91
C ALA A 303 -5.53 0.76 20.04
N PRO A 304 -5.34 1.02 18.74
CA PRO A 304 -4.46 0.20 17.92
C PRO A 304 -3.00 0.23 18.41
N GLU A 305 -2.50 1.38 18.86
CA GLU A 305 -1.13 1.55 19.36
C GLU A 305 -0.87 0.80 20.65
N TYR A 306 -1.87 0.56 21.51
CA TYR A 306 -1.74 -0.34 22.66
C TYR A 306 -2.30 -1.77 22.45
N GLY A 307 -2.92 -2.01 21.30
CA GLY A 307 -3.24 -3.33 20.77
C GLY A 307 -4.66 -3.82 21.05
N SER A 308 -5.49 -3.06 21.76
CA SER A 308 -6.87 -3.47 22.04
C SER A 308 -7.77 -3.31 20.81
N THR A 309 -8.85 -4.08 20.73
CA THR A 309 -9.90 -3.86 19.72
C THR A 309 -10.60 -2.51 19.93
N CYS A 310 -10.82 -2.10 21.17
CA CYS A 310 -11.36 -0.78 21.51
C CYS A 310 -10.88 -0.28 22.88
N GLY A 311 -10.93 1.04 23.07
CA GLY A 311 -10.77 1.71 24.37
C GLY A 311 -11.96 2.63 24.63
N ILE A 312 -12.93 2.18 25.45
CA ILE A 312 -14.25 2.82 25.54
C ILE A 312 -14.53 3.51 26.86
N PHE A 313 -15.22 4.65 26.77
CA PHE A 313 -15.68 5.46 27.89
C PHE A 313 -17.21 5.41 27.94
N PRO A 314 -17.84 5.20 29.11
CA PRO A 314 -19.30 5.18 29.21
C PRO A 314 -19.93 6.57 28.98
N ILE A 315 -21.19 6.60 28.53
CA ILE A 315 -21.97 7.83 28.38
C ILE A 315 -22.17 8.46 29.76
N ASP A 316 -21.87 9.76 29.89
CA ASP A 316 -22.11 10.53 31.10
C ASP A 316 -22.44 12.01 30.83
N VAL A 317 -22.38 12.83 31.87
CA VAL A 317 -22.65 14.27 31.79
C VAL A 317 -21.70 15.01 30.84
N GLU A 318 -20.44 14.56 30.71
CA GLU A 318 -19.49 15.18 29.78
C GLU A 318 -19.82 14.80 28.33
N THR A 319 -20.36 13.60 28.09
CA THR A 319 -20.95 13.25 26.78
C THR A 319 -22.04 14.24 26.40
N VAL A 320 -22.98 14.52 27.29
CA VAL A 320 -24.06 15.51 27.05
C VAL A 320 -23.50 16.90 26.78
N ARG A 321 -22.55 17.35 27.61
CA ARG A 321 -21.89 18.64 27.43
C ARG A 321 -21.20 18.78 26.07
N TYR A 322 -20.55 17.71 25.60
CA TYR A 322 -19.92 17.71 24.28
C TYR A 322 -20.95 17.74 23.15
N LEU A 323 -22.07 17.03 23.28
CA LEU A 323 -23.16 17.07 22.30
C LEU A 323 -23.77 18.48 22.21
N GLU A 324 -23.93 19.17 23.33
CA GLU A 324 -24.33 20.58 23.37
C GLU A 324 -23.28 21.48 22.68
N LEU A 325 -22.01 21.31 23.02
CA LEU A 325 -20.89 22.07 22.45
C LEU A 325 -20.77 21.90 20.93
N SER A 326 -20.97 20.68 20.44
CA SER A 326 -20.94 20.33 19.00
C SER A 326 -22.26 20.65 18.27
N GLY A 327 -23.17 21.38 18.92
CA GLY A 327 -24.39 21.90 18.31
C GLY A 327 -25.42 20.83 17.98
N ARG A 328 -25.44 19.71 18.71
CA ARG A 328 -26.45 18.66 18.49
C ARG A 328 -27.83 19.15 18.92
N PRO A 329 -28.89 18.77 18.17
CA PRO A 329 -30.25 19.18 18.52
C PRO A 329 -30.64 18.73 19.92
N ARG A 330 -31.39 19.57 20.63
CA ARG A 330 -31.86 19.31 22.00
C ARG A 330 -32.61 17.98 22.11
N GLU A 331 -33.47 17.66 21.16
CA GLU A 331 -34.22 16.40 21.12
C GLU A 331 -33.31 15.17 21.13
N ARG A 332 -32.17 15.24 20.44
CA ARG A 332 -31.17 14.17 20.42
C ARG A 332 -30.48 14.03 21.77
N ILE A 333 -30.16 15.15 22.41
CA ILE A 333 -29.53 15.17 23.74
C ILE A 333 -30.48 14.57 24.79
N GLU A 334 -31.76 14.92 24.72
CA GLU A 334 -32.82 14.35 25.56
C GLU A 334 -32.96 12.84 25.32
N LEU A 335 -32.96 12.38 24.07
CA LEU A 335 -32.98 10.96 23.72
C LEU A 335 -31.76 10.22 24.27
N VAL A 336 -30.54 10.72 24.04
CA VAL A 336 -29.30 10.10 24.54
C VAL A 336 -29.34 9.95 26.05
N SER A 337 -29.75 11.02 26.75
CA SER A 337 -29.88 11.04 28.20
C SER A 337 -30.91 10.06 28.74
N ALA A 338 -32.10 10.00 28.13
CA ALA A 338 -33.19 9.11 28.56
C ALA A 338 -32.84 7.65 28.28
N TYR A 339 -32.35 7.35 27.08
CA TYR A 339 -32.00 6.00 26.64
C TYR A 339 -30.86 5.42 27.46
N ALA A 340 -29.75 6.17 27.63
CA ALA A 340 -28.60 5.69 28.38
C ALA A 340 -28.94 5.36 29.84
N ARG A 341 -29.83 6.15 30.48
CA ARG A 341 -30.32 5.87 31.83
C ARG A 341 -31.21 4.64 31.87
N ALA A 342 -32.17 4.54 30.95
CA ALA A 342 -33.10 3.40 30.88
C ALA A 342 -32.39 2.07 30.65
N GLN A 343 -31.28 2.07 29.90
CA GLN A 343 -30.51 0.86 29.56
C GLN A 343 -29.35 0.55 30.53
N GLY A 344 -29.13 1.36 31.57
CA GLY A 344 -27.99 1.16 32.47
C GLY A 344 -26.62 1.39 31.81
N LEU A 345 -26.60 2.24 30.78
CA LEU A 345 -25.43 2.72 30.03
C LEU A 345 -24.92 4.08 30.54
N TRP A 346 -25.65 4.73 31.44
CA TRP A 346 -25.25 6.00 32.04
C TRP A 346 -24.29 5.80 33.21
N ARG A 347 -23.09 6.40 33.15
CA ARG A 347 -22.15 6.41 34.28
C ARG A 347 -22.55 7.46 35.32
N ASN A 348 -22.50 7.05 36.59
CA ASN A 348 -22.63 7.93 37.76
C ASN A 348 -21.29 8.06 38.48
N GLN A 349 -21.09 9.18 39.19
CA GLN A 349 -19.96 9.33 40.11
C GLN A 349 -20.11 8.35 41.29
N GLY A 350 -19.01 7.74 41.72
CA GLY A 350 -19.03 6.69 42.75
C GLY A 350 -19.73 5.39 42.31
N ALA A 351 -19.93 5.19 41.00
CA ALA A 351 -20.47 3.93 40.50
C ALA A 351 -19.56 2.76 40.86
N LYS A 352 -20.16 1.66 41.31
CA LYS A 352 -19.41 0.42 41.58
C LYS A 352 -18.81 -0.10 40.27
N PRO A 353 -17.55 -0.55 40.25
CA PRO A 353 -16.94 -1.14 39.06
C PRO A 353 -17.75 -2.35 38.56
N ALA A 354 -17.80 -2.53 37.24
CA ALA A 354 -18.25 -3.78 36.66
C ALA A 354 -17.25 -4.90 37.00
N ARG A 355 -17.62 -6.15 36.74
CA ARG A 355 -16.68 -7.26 36.89
C ARG A 355 -15.79 -7.30 35.64
N TYR A 356 -14.51 -6.97 35.75
CA TYR A 356 -13.58 -7.01 34.63
C TYR A 356 -12.77 -8.31 34.60
N THR A 357 -12.18 -8.64 33.44
CA THR A 357 -11.20 -9.73 33.29
C THR A 357 -9.96 -9.46 34.13
N ASP A 358 -9.49 -8.22 34.11
CA ASP A 358 -8.35 -7.73 34.87
C ASP A 358 -8.48 -6.21 35.01
N GLU A 359 -7.73 -5.61 35.93
CA GLU A 359 -7.78 -4.18 36.22
C GLU A 359 -6.39 -3.54 36.21
N LEU A 360 -6.33 -2.31 35.71
CA LEU A 360 -5.19 -1.40 35.80
C LEU A 360 -5.68 -0.11 36.46
N GLU A 361 -4.78 0.61 37.12
CA GLU A 361 -5.08 1.88 37.77
C GLU A 361 -4.03 2.93 37.44
N LEU A 362 -4.48 4.16 37.18
CA LEU A 362 -3.63 5.32 36.98
C LEU A 362 -4.18 6.51 37.78
N ASP A 363 -3.36 7.03 38.68
CA ASP A 363 -3.56 8.36 39.24
C ASP A 363 -3.16 9.42 38.20
N LEU A 364 -4.14 10.20 37.74
CA LEU A 364 -3.93 11.29 36.78
C LEU A 364 -2.95 12.34 37.31
N GLY A 365 -2.80 12.47 38.64
CA GLY A 365 -1.82 13.36 39.26
C GLY A 365 -0.36 12.95 39.03
N SER A 366 -0.11 11.70 38.65
CA SER A 366 1.23 11.16 38.37
C SER A 366 1.70 11.37 36.92
N VAL A 367 0.81 11.79 36.03
CA VAL A 367 1.11 12.03 34.61
C VAL A 367 2.00 13.27 34.48
N GLU A 368 3.12 13.12 33.76
CA GLU A 368 4.05 14.22 33.51
C GLU A 368 4.30 14.41 32.01
N PRO A 369 4.67 15.64 31.58
CA PRO A 369 4.99 15.95 30.19
C PRO A 369 5.97 14.94 29.58
N SER A 370 5.61 14.37 28.43
CA SER A 370 6.31 13.24 27.81
C SER A 370 6.32 13.35 26.29
N LEU A 371 7.26 12.63 25.68
CA LEU A 371 7.35 12.36 24.25
C LEU A 371 7.26 10.84 24.05
N ALA A 372 7.11 10.38 22.81
CA ALA A 372 7.27 8.97 22.47
C ALA A 372 8.28 8.80 21.33
N GLY A 373 9.15 7.80 21.44
CA GLY A 373 10.10 7.46 20.38
C GLY A 373 11.48 7.02 20.88
N PRO A 374 12.49 6.97 19.99
CA PRO A 374 12.47 7.49 18.63
C PRO A 374 11.83 6.57 17.58
N ARG A 375 11.40 5.36 17.95
CA ARG A 375 10.97 4.33 16.97
C ARG A 375 9.56 3.78 17.15
N ARG A 376 8.98 3.83 18.36
CA ARG A 376 7.67 3.21 18.65
C ARG A 376 6.80 4.11 19.53
N PRO A 377 5.47 4.12 19.36
CA PRO A 377 4.55 4.94 20.17
C PRO A 377 4.56 4.64 21.67
N GLN A 378 4.83 3.39 22.06
CA GLN A 378 4.91 2.96 23.46
C GLN A 378 6.24 3.30 24.15
N ASP A 379 7.23 3.79 23.40
CA ASP A 379 8.53 4.20 23.95
C ASP A 379 8.41 5.60 24.57
N ARG A 380 7.63 5.70 25.65
CA ARG A 380 7.41 6.95 26.38
C ARG A 380 8.73 7.46 26.99
N VAL A 381 9.02 8.74 26.77
CA VAL A 381 10.18 9.44 27.30
C VAL A 381 9.70 10.69 28.04
N PRO A 382 9.80 10.75 29.39
CA PRO A 382 9.53 11.97 30.12
C PRO A 382 10.34 13.15 29.60
N LEU A 383 9.71 14.32 29.44
CA LEU A 383 10.37 15.48 28.83
C LEU A 383 11.61 15.93 29.62
N LYS A 384 11.60 15.75 30.95
CA LYS A 384 12.76 16.02 31.83
C LYS A 384 13.98 15.17 31.49
N SER A 385 13.79 13.95 30.97
CA SER A 385 14.87 13.03 30.59
C SER A 385 15.11 12.98 29.07
N ALA A 386 14.33 13.69 28.26
CA ALA A 386 14.44 13.67 26.79
C ALA A 386 15.86 13.94 26.29
N LYS A 387 16.57 14.92 26.88
CA LYS A 387 17.95 15.24 26.50
C LYS A 387 18.94 14.12 26.80
N SER A 388 18.82 13.44 27.95
CA SER A 388 19.71 12.33 28.30
C SER A 388 19.42 11.11 27.44
N VAL A 389 18.15 10.77 27.24
CA VAL A 389 17.70 9.68 26.36
C VAL A 389 18.15 9.92 24.92
N TYR A 390 17.96 11.14 24.40
CA TYR A 390 18.46 11.53 23.09
C TYR A 390 19.98 11.34 22.99
N ARG A 391 20.76 11.86 23.96
CA ARG A 391 22.23 11.73 23.94
C ARG A 391 22.69 10.29 23.96
N THR A 392 22.01 9.42 24.71
CA THR A 392 22.32 7.98 24.74
C THR A 392 22.07 7.35 23.37
N ASN A 393 20.91 7.60 22.76
CA ASN A 393 20.59 7.07 21.43
C ASN A 393 21.50 7.66 20.34
N ALA A 394 21.79 8.96 20.40
CA ALA A 394 22.64 9.67 19.46
C ALA A 394 24.10 9.22 19.53
N ARG A 395 24.61 8.81 20.70
CA ARG A 395 25.96 8.20 20.80
C ARG A 395 26.07 6.93 19.99
N LYS A 396 25.08 6.04 20.12
CA LYS A 396 25.02 4.80 19.33
C LYS A 396 24.99 5.11 17.84
N THR A 397 24.14 6.04 17.41
CA THR A 397 24.08 6.47 16.00
C THR A 397 25.36 7.17 15.53
N ALA A 398 26.03 7.94 16.39
CA ALA A 398 27.30 8.58 16.06
C ALA A 398 28.46 7.57 15.95
N GLU A 399 28.46 6.51 16.77
CA GLU A 399 29.41 5.39 16.67
C GLU A 399 29.20 4.61 15.37
N GLU A 400 27.96 4.25 15.05
CA GLU A 400 27.58 3.61 13.77
C GLU A 400 27.99 4.49 12.56
N ARG A 401 27.75 5.80 12.64
CA ARG A 401 28.13 6.78 11.61
C ARG A 401 29.65 6.90 11.46
N ARG A 402 30.41 6.92 12.55
CA ARG A 402 31.89 6.96 12.52
C ARG A 402 32.50 5.67 12.02
N ALA A 403 31.87 4.52 12.29
CA ALA A 403 32.28 3.24 11.73
C ALA A 403 32.13 3.23 10.20
N ARG A 404 31.09 3.88 9.66
CA ARG A 404 30.86 4.01 8.21
C ARG A 404 31.70 5.11 7.56
N ASN A 405 31.95 6.22 8.26
CA ASN A 405 32.81 7.31 7.81
C ASN A 405 33.55 7.92 9.01
N ALA A 406 34.83 7.61 9.14
CA ALA A 406 35.68 8.06 10.25
C ALA A 406 35.78 9.59 10.37
N THR A 407 35.53 10.33 9.28
CA THR A 407 35.58 11.81 9.27
C THR A 407 34.23 12.46 9.58
N ALA A 408 33.15 11.69 9.68
CA ALA A 408 31.82 12.24 9.92
C ALA A 408 31.74 12.83 11.35
N GLN A 409 31.43 14.12 11.44
CA GLN A 409 31.38 14.83 12.73
C GLN A 409 29.97 14.95 13.32
N GLY A 410 28.91 14.70 12.53
CA GLY A 410 27.51 14.88 12.97
C GLY A 410 27.08 16.32 12.85
N VAL A 411 27.78 17.07 12.00
CA VAL A 411 27.50 18.45 11.65
C VAL A 411 27.72 18.58 10.15
N ALA A 412 26.77 19.20 9.45
CA ALA A 412 26.82 19.42 8.01
C ALA A 412 26.49 20.89 7.69
N PRO A 413 27.29 21.58 6.85
CA PRO A 413 26.93 22.90 6.37
C PRO A 413 25.73 22.81 5.40
N VAL A 414 24.75 23.68 5.56
CA VAL A 414 23.63 23.84 4.62
C VAL A 414 23.54 25.28 4.13
N THR A 415 23.11 25.47 2.90
CA THR A 415 22.84 26.80 2.36
C THR A 415 21.35 26.90 2.07
N LEU A 416 20.68 27.87 2.71
CA LEU A 416 19.24 28.10 2.56
C LEU A 416 19.02 29.60 2.36
N ASP A 417 18.31 29.99 1.30
CA ASP A 417 18.08 31.40 0.93
C ASP A 417 19.36 32.25 0.90
N GLY A 418 20.46 31.67 0.39
CA GLY A 418 21.77 32.33 0.32
C GLY A 418 22.51 32.44 1.67
N ARG A 419 21.96 31.91 2.77
CA ARG A 419 22.61 31.89 4.10
C ARG A 419 23.26 30.53 4.34
N ARG A 420 24.55 30.53 4.71
CA ARG A 420 25.26 29.33 5.18
C ARG A 420 24.95 29.10 6.66
N LEU A 421 24.47 27.91 6.98
CA LEU A 421 24.08 27.45 8.31
C LEU A 421 24.74 26.10 8.59
N GLN A 422 24.70 25.62 9.82
CA GLN A 422 25.14 24.27 10.19
C GLN A 422 23.95 23.49 10.76
N LEU A 423 23.72 22.29 10.24
CA LEU A 423 22.83 21.31 10.84
C LEU A 423 23.65 20.31 11.62
N GLU A 424 23.23 20.03 12.85
CA GLU A 424 23.85 19.02 13.71
C GLU A 424 22.90 17.84 13.96
N ASP A 425 23.46 16.70 14.40
CA ASP A 425 22.67 15.55 14.83
C ASP A 425 21.61 16.01 15.85
N GLY A 426 20.36 15.57 15.65
CA GLY A 426 19.23 15.98 16.50
C GLY A 426 18.57 17.31 16.13
N ALA A 427 19.03 17.99 15.07
CA ALA A 427 18.29 19.09 14.49
C ALA A 427 16.89 18.63 14.06
N VAL A 428 15.87 19.35 14.51
CA VAL A 428 14.49 19.14 14.07
C VAL A 428 14.39 19.65 12.63
N LEU A 429 13.98 18.77 11.71
CA LEU A 429 13.79 19.12 10.29
C LEU A 429 12.31 19.27 9.94
N ILE A 430 11.42 18.58 10.66
CA ILE A 430 9.97 18.69 10.51
C ILE A 430 9.37 18.96 11.89
N ALA A 431 8.42 19.89 11.93
CA ALA A 431 7.56 20.10 13.08
C ALA A 431 6.11 20.27 12.58
N ALA A 432 5.30 19.22 12.71
CA ALA A 432 3.92 19.19 12.23
C ALA A 432 2.93 19.16 13.40
N ILE A 433 1.96 20.08 13.39
CA ILE A 433 0.75 19.97 14.21
C ILE A 433 -0.31 19.33 13.32
N THR A 434 -0.47 18.01 13.45
CA THR A 434 -1.31 17.17 12.58
C THR A 434 -2.00 16.06 13.40
N SER A 435 -2.63 15.11 12.70
CA SER A 435 -3.36 13.94 13.22
C SER A 435 -4.68 14.26 13.93
N CYS A 436 -5.68 13.42 13.71
CA CYS A 436 -6.96 13.47 14.42
C CYS A 436 -6.80 13.28 15.94
N THR A 437 -5.74 12.59 16.39
CA THR A 437 -5.47 12.31 17.81
C THR A 437 -5.39 13.59 18.63
N ASN A 438 -4.68 14.61 18.14
CA ASN A 438 -4.44 15.86 18.89
C ASN A 438 -5.23 17.05 18.35
N THR A 439 -5.49 17.10 17.03
CA THR A 439 -6.14 18.28 16.42
C THR A 439 -7.63 18.38 16.74
N SER A 440 -8.24 17.27 17.17
CA SER A 440 -9.61 17.22 17.72
C SER A 440 -9.73 17.76 19.14
N ASN A 441 -8.61 18.07 19.80
CA ASN A 441 -8.59 18.50 21.19
C ASN A 441 -8.34 20.02 21.31
N PRO A 442 -9.38 20.82 21.60
CA PRO A 442 -9.23 22.28 21.67
C PRO A 442 -8.25 22.75 22.74
N SER A 443 -8.05 21.97 23.82
CA SER A 443 -7.16 22.34 24.91
C SER A 443 -5.71 22.42 24.44
N VAL A 444 -5.21 21.36 23.79
CA VAL A 444 -3.82 21.31 23.28
C VAL A 444 -3.63 22.23 22.09
N MET A 445 -4.66 22.37 21.24
CA MET A 445 -4.61 23.25 20.08
C MET A 445 -4.55 24.73 20.51
N LEU A 446 -5.42 25.17 21.42
CA LEU A 446 -5.34 26.53 21.98
C LEU A 446 -4.05 26.77 22.76
N ALA A 447 -3.54 25.77 23.49
CA ALA A 447 -2.24 25.88 24.15
C ALA A 447 -1.12 26.14 23.13
N ALA A 448 -1.12 25.46 21.98
CA ALA A 448 -0.17 25.71 20.90
C ALA A 448 -0.29 27.14 20.35
N GLY A 449 -1.52 27.63 20.11
CA GLY A 449 -1.76 29.01 19.67
C GLY A 449 -1.31 30.07 20.68
N LEU A 450 -1.58 29.85 21.97
CA LEU A 450 -1.14 30.74 23.04
C LEU A 450 0.39 30.72 23.21
N LEU A 451 1.03 29.56 23.03
CA LEU A 451 2.48 29.44 23.04
C LEU A 451 3.09 30.19 21.85
N ALA A 452 2.52 30.04 20.65
CA ALA A 452 2.92 30.78 19.46
C ALA A 452 2.81 32.30 19.66
N ARG A 453 1.74 32.77 20.30
CA ARG A 453 1.59 34.20 20.68
C ARG A 453 2.74 34.68 21.56
N LYS A 454 3.08 33.90 22.59
CA LYS A 454 4.17 34.23 23.52
C LYS A 454 5.54 34.19 22.85
N ALA A 455 5.74 33.30 21.88
CA ALA A 455 6.94 33.23 21.06
C ALA A 455 7.05 34.43 20.13
N ARG A 456 5.97 34.78 19.41
CA ARG A 456 5.89 35.97 18.55
C ARG A 456 6.16 37.27 19.32
N GLN A 457 5.54 37.44 20.50
CA GLN A 457 5.78 38.60 21.38
C GLN A 457 7.24 38.75 21.81
N ARG A 458 8.02 37.66 21.78
CA ARG A 458 9.45 37.63 22.10
C ARG A 458 10.34 37.66 20.85
N GLY A 459 9.76 37.79 19.65
CA GLY A 459 10.50 37.76 18.39
C GLY A 459 11.08 36.39 18.02
N LEU A 460 10.61 35.31 18.64
CA LEU A 460 11.05 33.95 18.34
C LEU A 460 10.36 33.42 17.07
N LYS A 461 11.09 32.65 16.26
CA LYS A 461 10.59 31.94 15.08
C LYS A 461 11.21 30.54 15.01
N SER A 462 10.59 29.64 14.25
CA SER A 462 11.24 28.39 13.86
C SER A 462 12.55 28.67 13.12
N ALA A 463 13.51 27.74 13.23
CA ALA A 463 14.70 27.80 12.39
C ALA A 463 14.30 27.62 10.92
N PRO A 464 14.98 28.27 9.97
CA PRO A 464 14.49 28.39 8.59
C PRO A 464 14.49 27.06 7.82
N TRP A 465 15.27 26.07 8.25
CA TRP A 465 15.31 24.73 7.66
C TRP A 465 14.21 23.80 8.16
N VAL A 466 13.38 24.24 9.11
CA VAL A 466 12.32 23.39 9.67
C VAL A 466 11.09 23.51 8.80
N LYS A 467 10.64 22.40 8.22
CA LYS A 467 9.32 22.32 7.60
C LYS A 467 8.25 22.32 8.69
N THR A 468 7.62 23.47 8.90
CA THR A 468 6.52 23.65 9.84
C THR A 468 5.17 23.55 9.13
N SER A 469 4.24 22.78 9.70
CA SER A 469 2.89 22.59 9.12
C SER A 469 1.82 22.55 10.20
N LEU A 470 0.67 23.17 9.90
CA LEU A 470 -0.56 23.06 10.69
C LEU A 470 -1.65 22.42 9.82
N ALA A 471 -2.03 21.18 10.14
CA ALA A 471 -3.06 20.41 9.45
C ALA A 471 -4.17 20.00 10.44
N PRO A 472 -5.18 20.87 10.67
CA PRO A 472 -6.25 20.60 11.60
C PRO A 472 -7.18 19.50 11.09
N GLY A 473 -7.72 18.68 12.00
CA GLY A 473 -8.66 17.62 11.61
C GLY A 473 -10.08 18.10 11.34
N SER A 474 -10.41 19.39 11.49
CA SER A 474 -11.63 19.99 10.92
C SER A 474 -11.55 21.52 10.84
N ARG A 475 -12.49 22.13 10.11
CA ARG A 475 -12.64 23.60 10.04
C ARG A 475 -12.99 24.26 11.37
N VAL A 476 -13.58 23.52 12.32
CA VAL A 476 -13.92 24.03 13.66
C VAL A 476 -12.66 24.54 14.38
N VAL A 477 -11.53 23.86 14.17
CA VAL A 477 -10.24 24.24 14.75
C VAL A 477 -9.78 25.62 14.31
N THR A 478 -9.81 25.85 12.99
CA THR A 478 -9.43 27.14 12.44
C THR A 478 -10.39 28.25 12.83
N ASP A 479 -11.69 27.94 12.97
CA ASP A 479 -12.70 28.90 13.40
C ASP A 479 -12.45 29.38 14.84
N TYR A 480 -12.17 28.48 15.78
CA TYR A 480 -11.86 28.92 17.15
C TYR A 480 -10.49 29.58 17.25
N PHE A 481 -9.51 29.21 16.41
CA PHE A 481 -8.23 29.92 16.34
C PHE A 481 -8.37 31.36 15.85
N ALA A 482 -9.20 31.57 14.83
CA ALA A 482 -9.53 32.89 14.33
C ALA A 482 -10.24 33.73 15.40
N LYS A 483 -11.27 33.17 16.06
CA LYS A 483 -12.00 33.85 17.15
C LYS A 483 -11.12 34.17 18.36
N ALA A 484 -10.18 33.29 18.70
CA ALA A 484 -9.22 33.51 19.78
C ALA A 484 -8.06 34.44 19.38
N GLY A 485 -7.94 34.80 18.10
CA GLY A 485 -6.89 35.64 17.55
C GLY A 485 -5.49 35.02 17.67
N VAL A 486 -5.37 33.70 17.49
CA VAL A 486 -4.09 32.97 17.58
C VAL A 486 -3.61 32.39 16.25
N LEU A 487 -4.43 32.45 15.19
CA LEU A 487 -4.05 31.92 13.88
C LEU A 487 -2.86 32.67 13.28
N ASP A 488 -2.87 34.01 13.34
CA ASP A 488 -1.74 34.84 12.92
C ASP A 488 -0.50 34.63 13.79
N ASP A 489 -0.70 34.30 15.07
CA ASP A 489 0.40 33.99 15.98
C ASP A 489 1.09 32.67 15.60
N LEU A 490 0.32 31.64 15.24
CA LEU A 490 0.84 30.36 14.71
C LEU A 490 1.58 30.57 13.39
N ALA A 491 1.00 31.29 12.45
CA ALA A 491 1.63 31.59 11.17
C ALA A 491 2.94 32.39 11.35
N ALA A 492 2.97 33.35 12.29
CA ALA A 492 4.16 34.16 12.56
C ALA A 492 5.38 33.36 13.03
N VAL A 493 5.16 32.18 13.62
CA VAL A 493 6.20 31.24 14.06
C VAL A 493 6.39 30.05 13.12
N GLY A 494 5.77 30.09 11.93
CA GLY A 494 5.96 29.11 10.84
C GLY A 494 4.80 28.11 10.67
N PHE A 495 3.85 28.03 11.58
CA PHE A 495 2.74 27.06 11.52
C PHE A 495 1.56 27.63 10.72
N SER A 496 1.79 27.85 9.43
CA SER A 496 0.72 28.21 8.48
C SER A 496 -0.18 26.99 8.20
N LEU A 497 -1.45 27.25 7.96
CA LEU A 497 -2.43 26.23 7.62
C LEU A 497 -2.08 25.59 6.27
N VAL A 498 -1.93 24.26 6.25
CA VAL A 498 -1.52 23.51 5.05
C VAL A 498 -2.62 22.67 4.42
N GLY A 499 -3.69 22.36 5.15
CA GLY A 499 -4.78 21.50 4.69
C GLY A 499 -5.59 20.93 5.84
N TYR A 500 -6.70 20.26 5.51
CA TYR A 500 -7.53 19.51 6.47
C TYR A 500 -7.57 18.03 6.06
N GLY A 501 -6.58 17.27 6.52
CA GLY A 501 -6.42 15.85 6.21
C GLY A 501 -5.19 15.24 6.87
N CYS A 502 -4.96 13.94 6.66
CA CYS A 502 -3.93 13.15 7.36
C CYS A 502 -2.50 13.66 7.13
N THR A 503 -2.21 14.23 5.96
CA THR A 503 -0.97 14.95 5.63
C THR A 503 0.31 14.20 6.06
N THR A 504 1.10 14.77 6.96
CA THR A 504 2.40 14.24 7.42
C THR A 504 2.28 12.87 8.07
N CYS A 505 1.10 12.44 8.53
CA CYS A 505 0.89 11.17 9.24
C CYS A 505 1.13 9.89 8.40
N ILE A 506 1.39 9.98 7.07
CA ILE A 506 1.48 8.82 6.17
C ILE A 506 2.58 9.00 5.11
N ALA A 507 3.53 8.05 4.98
CA ALA A 507 4.48 7.95 3.84
C ALA A 507 4.92 6.48 3.53
N ARG A 508 4.82 5.99 2.28
CA ARG A 508 5.23 4.62 1.79
C ARG A 508 5.53 4.58 0.28
N GLY A 509 6.34 3.63 -0.24
CA GLY A 509 6.24 3.23 -1.66
C GLY A 509 7.49 2.86 -2.50
N THR A 510 8.74 3.14 -2.08
CA THR A 510 9.91 3.03 -2.98
C THR A 510 10.40 1.59 -3.19
N PRO A 511 10.48 1.03 -4.41
CA PRO A 511 10.99 -0.32 -4.66
C PRO A 511 12.53 -0.41 -4.58
N VAL A 512 13.03 -1.51 -3.99
CA VAL A 512 14.44 -1.90 -3.85
C VAL A 512 14.69 -3.15 -4.66
N LEU A 513 15.67 -3.12 -5.58
CA LEU A 513 16.00 -4.24 -6.46
C LEU A 513 16.74 -5.36 -5.71
N LEU A 514 16.16 -6.57 -5.72
CA LEU A 514 16.71 -7.76 -5.09
C LEU A 514 17.65 -8.52 -6.03
N ALA A 515 18.61 -9.25 -5.47
CA ALA A 515 19.61 -10.01 -6.23
C ALA A 515 19.02 -11.16 -7.06
N ASP A 516 17.79 -11.57 -6.74
CA ASP A 516 17.07 -12.67 -7.37
C ASP A 516 16.32 -12.23 -8.65
N GLY A 517 16.37 -10.94 -8.99
CA GLY A 517 15.68 -10.37 -10.16
C GLY A 517 14.23 -9.97 -9.90
N THR A 518 13.84 -9.76 -8.64
CA THR A 518 12.59 -9.09 -8.18
C THR A 518 12.91 -7.75 -7.52
N SER A 519 11.88 -6.99 -7.10
CA SER A 519 12.03 -5.83 -6.23
C SER A 519 11.12 -5.91 -5.01
N ARG A 520 11.44 -5.21 -3.93
CA ARG A 520 10.61 -5.15 -2.71
C ARG A 520 10.51 -3.70 -2.25
N ARG A 521 9.34 -3.25 -1.80
CA ARG A 521 9.22 -1.89 -1.26
C ARG A 521 10.11 -1.70 -0.04
N ILE A 522 10.69 -0.51 0.09
CA ILE A 522 11.69 -0.18 1.11
C ILE A 522 11.15 -0.38 2.53
N GLU A 523 9.87 -0.09 2.75
CA GLU A 523 9.18 -0.32 4.03
C GLU A 523 9.00 -1.81 4.38
N ASN A 524 9.09 -2.70 3.38
CA ASN A 524 8.97 -4.15 3.55
C ASN A 524 10.34 -4.84 3.62
N MET A 525 11.45 -4.08 3.56
CA MET A 525 12.79 -4.64 3.73
C MET A 525 13.01 -5.07 5.20
N PRO A 526 13.62 -6.24 5.45
CA PRO A 526 13.88 -6.73 6.81
C PRO A 526 14.65 -5.73 7.65
N LEU A 527 14.19 -5.47 8.87
CA LEU A 527 14.84 -4.52 9.79
C LEU A 527 16.28 -4.92 10.13
N ALA A 528 16.51 -6.21 10.35
CA ALA A 528 17.81 -6.77 10.71
C ALA A 528 18.76 -6.98 9.53
N GLY A 529 18.36 -6.59 8.30
CA GLY A 529 19.15 -6.83 7.10
C GLY A 529 19.17 -8.30 6.65
N GLY A 530 20.23 -8.68 5.94
CA GLY A 530 20.43 -10.02 5.37
C GLY A 530 19.89 -10.22 3.96
N THR A 531 19.07 -9.30 3.45
CA THR A 531 18.52 -9.37 2.10
C THR A 531 19.61 -9.15 1.05
N ARG A 532 19.70 -10.04 0.06
CA ARG A 532 20.59 -9.85 -1.09
C ARG A 532 19.97 -8.84 -2.06
N ILE A 533 20.64 -7.71 -2.27
CA ILE A 533 20.16 -6.61 -3.13
C ILE A 533 21.18 -6.28 -4.22
N PHE A 534 20.80 -5.47 -5.20
CA PHE A 534 21.74 -4.82 -6.10
C PHE A 534 22.02 -3.40 -5.64
N GLY A 535 23.31 -3.07 -5.44
CA GLY A 535 23.77 -1.73 -5.08
C GLY A 535 24.93 -1.29 -5.97
N PRO A 536 25.14 0.02 -6.17
CA PRO A 536 26.27 0.52 -6.96
C PRO A 536 27.61 0.30 -6.24
N ASN A 537 28.64 -0.06 -6.99
CA ASN A 537 30.03 -0.09 -6.52
C ASN A 537 30.80 1.19 -6.89
N ALA A 538 32.07 1.28 -6.52
CA ALA A 538 32.94 2.44 -6.80
C ALA A 538 33.09 2.73 -8.32
N GLU A 539 32.99 1.68 -9.15
CA GLU A 539 33.03 1.78 -10.61
C GLU A 539 31.65 2.05 -11.22
N ARG A 540 30.64 2.38 -10.41
CA ARG A 540 29.27 2.76 -10.84
C ARG A 540 28.52 1.62 -11.53
N ARG A 541 28.92 0.38 -11.26
CA ARG A 541 28.26 -0.83 -11.73
C ARG A 541 27.43 -1.40 -10.58
N LEU A 542 26.27 -1.95 -10.90
CA LEU A 542 25.44 -2.60 -9.89
C LEU A 542 26.04 -3.95 -9.56
N VAL A 543 26.38 -4.16 -8.30
CA VAL A 543 26.91 -5.42 -7.76
C VAL A 543 25.91 -6.01 -6.80
N MET A 544 25.99 -7.33 -6.62
CA MET A 544 25.27 -7.97 -5.51
C MET A 544 25.86 -7.51 -4.19
N ALA A 545 25.00 -6.96 -3.35
CA ALA A 545 25.28 -6.55 -1.98
C ALA A 545 24.37 -7.32 -1.01
N VAL A 546 24.71 -7.23 0.27
CA VAL A 546 23.83 -7.66 1.35
C VAL A 546 23.36 -6.41 2.06
N GLN A 547 22.06 -6.27 2.21
CA GLN A 547 21.48 -5.29 3.10
C GLN A 547 22.03 -5.53 4.51
N ASP A 548 22.70 -4.54 5.08
CA ASP A 548 23.26 -4.63 6.43
C ASP A 548 22.15 -4.56 7.49
N GLU A 549 21.30 -3.54 7.39
CA GLU A 549 20.11 -3.31 8.23
C GLU A 549 19.13 -2.37 7.51
N MET A 550 17.93 -2.17 8.05
CA MET A 550 17.04 -1.09 7.62
C MET A 550 17.02 0.02 8.68
N MET A 551 17.35 1.24 8.26
CA MET A 551 17.35 2.41 9.15
C MET A 551 16.06 3.21 8.94
N VAL A 552 15.24 3.30 10.00
CA VAL A 552 14.10 4.21 10.04
C VAL A 552 14.55 5.53 10.67
N GLN A 553 14.55 6.62 9.88
CA GLN A 553 14.97 7.96 10.34
C GLN A 553 13.81 8.95 10.58
N GLY A 554 12.59 8.44 10.77
CA GLY A 554 11.39 9.28 10.86
C GLY A 554 10.96 9.80 9.49
N GLU A 555 9.93 10.64 9.48
CA GLU A 555 9.39 11.23 8.26
C GLU A 555 10.23 12.44 7.83
N ARG A 556 10.38 12.64 6.51
CA ARG A 556 11.08 13.77 5.90
C ARG A 556 10.27 14.27 4.70
N GLU A 557 10.49 15.51 4.28
CA GLU A 557 10.03 15.95 2.97
C GLU A 557 10.63 15.03 1.93
N CYS A 558 9.84 14.70 0.92
CA CYS A 558 10.33 13.99 -0.24
C CYS A 558 10.14 14.89 -1.46
N VAL A 559 11.10 14.82 -2.37
CA VAL A 559 10.92 15.28 -3.74
C VAL A 559 10.49 14.09 -4.59
N SER A 560 9.66 14.35 -5.59
CA SER A 560 9.32 13.39 -6.62
C SER A 560 10.06 13.77 -7.90
N LEU A 561 10.95 12.91 -8.36
CA LEU A 561 11.71 13.08 -9.58
C LEU A 561 11.07 12.27 -10.69
N VAL A 562 10.62 12.93 -11.75
CA VAL A 562 10.07 12.26 -12.93
C VAL A 562 11.20 12.02 -13.93
N LEU A 563 11.32 10.79 -14.41
CA LEU A 563 12.28 10.41 -15.44
C LEU A 563 11.65 10.54 -16.82
N GLN A 564 12.47 10.67 -17.87
CA GLN A 564 12.00 10.84 -19.26
C GLN A 564 11.06 9.75 -19.80
N ASP A 565 10.96 8.61 -19.11
CA ASP A 565 10.05 7.50 -19.44
C ASP A 565 8.75 7.51 -18.61
N GLY A 566 8.54 8.54 -17.80
CA GLY A 566 7.36 8.76 -16.95
C GLY A 566 7.43 8.11 -15.57
N ARG A 567 8.52 7.42 -15.21
CA ARG A 567 8.67 6.88 -13.85
C ARG A 567 8.96 7.98 -12.84
N SER A 568 8.36 7.87 -11.65
CA SER A 568 8.64 8.76 -10.51
C SER A 568 9.52 8.07 -9.46
N LEU A 569 10.58 8.74 -9.03
CA LEU A 569 11.35 8.38 -7.84
C LEU A 569 10.99 9.33 -6.70
N THR A 570 10.54 8.78 -5.57
CA THR A 570 10.28 9.58 -4.36
C THR A 570 11.41 9.35 -3.37
N CYS A 571 12.11 10.42 -3.01
CA CYS A 571 13.24 10.39 -2.08
C CYS A 571 13.36 11.71 -1.33
N THR A 572 14.14 11.75 -0.26
CA THR A 572 14.35 13.00 0.49
C THR A 572 15.16 13.99 -0.36
N PRO A 573 14.97 15.32 -0.19
CA PRO A 573 15.74 16.36 -0.91
C PRO A 573 17.26 16.12 -0.89
N ASP A 574 17.78 15.70 0.27
CA ASP A 574 19.20 15.42 0.50
C ASP A 574 19.67 14.04 0.03
N HIS A 575 18.79 13.23 -0.54
CA HIS A 575 19.15 11.93 -1.09
C HIS A 575 20.10 12.12 -2.26
N GLU A 576 21.33 11.62 -2.13
CA GLU A 576 22.31 11.69 -3.20
C GLU A 576 21.97 10.69 -4.30
N ILE A 577 21.82 11.20 -5.52
CA ILE A 577 21.53 10.44 -6.72
C ILE A 577 22.74 10.46 -7.63
N LEU A 578 23.17 9.27 -8.05
CA LEU A 578 24.29 9.13 -8.95
C LEU A 578 23.88 9.55 -10.37
N CYS A 579 24.50 10.60 -10.88
CA CYS A 579 24.35 11.09 -12.24
C CYS A 579 25.26 10.35 -13.22
N ALA A 580 24.91 10.41 -14.52
CA ALA A 580 25.61 9.76 -15.61
C ALA A 580 27.07 10.23 -15.77
N ASP A 581 27.35 11.48 -15.41
CA ASP A 581 28.69 12.06 -15.41
C ASP A 581 29.55 11.62 -14.21
N GLY A 582 28.96 10.85 -13.28
CA GLY A 582 29.63 10.31 -12.10
C GLY A 582 29.55 11.20 -10.86
N ARG A 583 28.86 12.35 -10.93
CA ARG A 583 28.57 13.14 -9.74
C ARG A 583 27.47 12.47 -8.92
N TRP A 584 27.63 12.45 -7.61
CA TRP A 584 26.51 12.27 -6.69
C TRP A 584 25.89 13.64 -6.47
N VAL A 585 24.63 13.81 -6.85
CA VAL A 585 23.92 15.07 -6.80
C VAL A 585 22.70 14.87 -5.91
N ARG A 586 22.49 15.75 -4.95
CA ARG A 586 21.28 15.69 -4.13
C ARG A 586 20.04 15.79 -5.01
N ALA A 587 18.98 15.09 -4.64
CA ALA A 587 17.73 15.06 -5.38
C ALA A 587 17.16 16.46 -5.64
N ASP A 588 17.30 17.38 -4.68
CA ASP A 588 16.87 18.79 -4.80
C ASP A 588 17.82 19.69 -5.61
N GLN A 589 18.98 19.18 -6.04
CA GLN A 589 19.98 19.90 -6.83
C GLN A 589 20.06 19.40 -8.28
N LEU A 590 19.25 18.42 -8.64
CA LEU A 590 19.18 17.94 -10.02
C LEU A 590 18.58 19.00 -10.94
N VAL A 591 19.26 19.28 -12.04
CA VAL A 591 18.83 20.23 -13.06
C VAL A 591 17.93 19.51 -14.07
N LEU A 592 16.64 19.82 -14.02
CA LEU A 592 15.63 19.26 -14.93
C LEU A 592 16.01 19.48 -16.40
N GLY A 593 15.81 18.46 -17.23
CA GLY A 593 16.14 18.44 -18.65
C GLY A 593 17.64 18.35 -18.97
N GLN A 594 18.52 18.38 -17.97
CA GLN A 594 19.98 18.34 -18.15
C GLN A 594 20.62 17.16 -17.43
N ASP A 595 20.34 17.01 -16.13
CA ASP A 595 20.92 15.92 -15.35
C ASP A 595 20.29 14.58 -15.74
N ARG A 596 21.17 13.61 -15.96
CA ARG A 596 20.80 12.23 -16.28
C ARG A 596 21.18 11.35 -15.11
N VAL A 597 20.22 10.63 -14.54
CA VAL A 597 20.44 9.78 -13.37
C VAL A 597 20.70 8.34 -13.80
N LEU A 598 21.63 7.66 -13.12
CA LEU A 598 21.95 6.26 -13.36
C LEU A 598 20.80 5.38 -12.86
N THR A 599 20.28 4.52 -13.72
CA THR A 599 19.19 3.60 -13.43
C THR A 599 19.64 2.15 -13.58
N GLY A 600 19.15 1.30 -12.68
CA GLY A 600 19.33 -0.15 -12.73
C GLY A 600 18.27 -0.88 -13.56
N PRO A 601 18.38 -2.21 -13.65
CA PRO A 601 17.36 -3.03 -14.28
C PRO A 601 16.05 -2.97 -13.50
N GLU A 602 14.95 -3.13 -14.21
CA GLU A 602 13.63 -3.22 -13.63
C GLU A 602 13.29 -4.67 -13.29
N ALA A 603 12.49 -4.83 -12.24
CA ALA A 603 12.12 -6.12 -11.74
C ALA A 603 10.72 -6.08 -11.13
N PRO A 604 9.93 -7.16 -11.28
CA PRO A 604 8.60 -7.24 -10.71
C PRO A 604 8.64 -7.10 -9.20
N VAL A 605 7.66 -6.40 -8.63
CA VAL A 605 7.55 -6.22 -7.18
C VAL A 605 7.07 -7.53 -6.55
N ASP A 606 7.83 -8.04 -5.59
CA ASP A 606 7.48 -9.17 -4.74
C ASP A 606 6.75 -8.66 -3.48
N GLU A 607 5.42 -8.78 -3.50
CA GLU A 607 4.53 -8.50 -2.37
C GLU A 607 3.79 -9.78 -1.99
N PRO A 608 3.72 -10.13 -0.68
CA PRO A 608 2.91 -11.24 -0.22
C PRO A 608 1.44 -11.10 -0.62
N GLY A 609 0.91 -12.10 -1.32
CA GLY A 609 -0.50 -12.18 -1.69
C GLY A 609 -1.36 -12.88 -0.64
N VAL A 610 -2.67 -12.60 -0.63
CA VAL A 610 -3.64 -13.31 0.22
C VAL A 610 -3.78 -14.79 -0.15
N ASP A 611 -3.46 -15.14 -1.39
CA ASP A 611 -3.46 -16.50 -1.93
C ASP A 611 -2.26 -17.33 -1.46
N GLU A 612 -1.33 -16.73 -0.70
CA GLU A 612 -0.21 -17.43 -0.10
C GLU A 612 -0.58 -18.14 1.22
N ALA A 613 -1.58 -17.64 1.95
CA ALA A 613 -1.93 -18.13 3.28
C ALA A 613 -2.35 -19.61 3.26
N GLY A 614 -1.75 -20.43 4.14
CA GLY A 614 -2.04 -21.85 4.24
C GLY A 614 -1.58 -22.71 3.04
N TYR A 615 -0.85 -22.14 2.07
CA TYR A 615 -0.34 -22.92 0.95
C TYR A 615 0.85 -23.79 1.38
N GLU A 616 0.74 -25.08 1.05
CA GLU A 616 1.81 -26.06 1.19
C GLU A 616 2.00 -26.85 -0.11
N LEU A 617 3.27 -27.06 -0.46
CA LEU A 617 3.70 -27.91 -1.57
C LEU A 617 4.59 -29.01 -1.03
N LEU A 618 4.08 -30.25 -1.05
CA LEU A 618 4.90 -31.42 -0.77
C LEU A 618 5.73 -31.81 -1.99
N ALA A 619 7.05 -31.76 -1.87
CA ALA A 619 7.98 -32.19 -2.89
C ALA A 619 8.96 -33.23 -2.31
N GLY A 620 8.65 -34.51 -2.51
CA GLY A 620 9.43 -35.61 -1.93
C GLY A 620 9.34 -35.64 -0.41
N ASP A 621 10.46 -35.39 0.27
CA ASP A 621 10.59 -35.41 1.72
C ASP A 621 10.42 -34.03 2.39
N ARG A 622 10.22 -32.96 1.61
CA ARG A 622 10.11 -31.59 2.11
C ARG A 622 8.76 -30.98 1.76
N THR A 623 8.13 -30.38 2.76
CA THR A 623 7.01 -29.46 2.57
C THR A 623 7.57 -28.05 2.40
N PHE A 624 7.20 -27.41 1.31
CA PHE A 624 7.44 -26.01 1.02
C PHE A 624 6.19 -25.23 1.43
N SER A 625 6.32 -24.27 2.33
CA SER A 625 5.20 -23.46 2.80
C SER A 625 5.42 -21.99 2.44
N MET A 626 4.33 -21.23 2.37
CA MET A 626 4.40 -19.77 2.32
C MET A 626 4.29 -19.13 3.73
N GLU A 627 4.15 -19.94 4.77
CA GLU A 627 4.08 -19.49 6.16
C GLU A 627 5.46 -19.09 6.69
N GLY A 628 5.60 -17.82 7.05
CA GLY A 628 6.85 -17.26 7.55
C GLY A 628 7.85 -16.87 6.46
N GLU A 629 8.70 -15.88 6.76
CA GLU A 629 9.57 -15.24 5.75
C GLU A 629 10.57 -16.22 5.13
N HIS A 630 11.19 -17.10 5.93
CA HIS A 630 12.21 -18.03 5.44
C HIS A 630 11.63 -19.13 4.53
N GLU A 631 10.50 -19.74 4.93
CA GLU A 631 9.88 -20.80 4.13
C GLU A 631 9.28 -20.23 2.85
N ARG A 632 8.67 -19.03 2.89
CA ARG A 632 8.25 -18.32 1.68
C ARG A 632 9.40 -18.15 0.69
N LEU A 633 10.55 -17.65 1.16
CA LEU A 633 11.75 -17.50 0.31
C LEU A 633 12.21 -18.85 -0.26
N CYS A 634 12.18 -19.92 0.54
CA CYS A 634 12.50 -21.26 0.07
C CYS A 634 11.53 -21.71 -1.04
N THR A 635 10.23 -21.55 -0.85
CA THR A 635 9.21 -21.95 -1.83
C THR A 635 9.36 -21.19 -3.15
N LEU A 636 9.61 -19.87 -3.09
CA LEU A 636 9.85 -19.04 -4.27
C LEU A 636 11.15 -19.42 -4.99
N ALA A 637 12.25 -19.65 -4.27
CA ALA A 637 13.52 -20.12 -4.83
C ALA A 637 13.37 -21.50 -5.50
N PHE A 638 12.60 -22.41 -4.88
CA PHE A 638 12.33 -23.73 -5.44
C PHE A 638 11.58 -23.64 -6.78
N ALA A 639 10.52 -22.83 -6.85
CA ALA A 639 9.76 -22.63 -8.09
C ALA A 639 10.63 -22.03 -9.20
N ARG A 640 11.45 -21.03 -8.88
CA ARG A 640 12.40 -20.37 -9.80
C ARG A 640 13.41 -21.32 -10.40
N LEU A 641 14.07 -22.12 -9.54
CA LEU A 641 15.02 -23.14 -9.96
C LEU A 641 14.35 -24.21 -10.82
N LEU A 642 13.14 -24.64 -10.45
CA LEU A 642 12.41 -25.63 -11.20
C LEU A 642 12.09 -25.16 -12.63
N GLY A 643 11.57 -23.93 -12.78
CA GLY A 643 11.29 -23.35 -14.10
C GLY A 643 12.51 -23.35 -15.00
N HIS A 644 13.66 -22.91 -14.47
CA HIS A 644 14.90 -22.88 -15.23
C HIS A 644 15.44 -24.29 -15.53
N LEU A 645 15.35 -25.22 -14.56
CA LEU A 645 15.82 -26.61 -14.70
C LEU A 645 15.05 -27.36 -15.79
N LEU A 646 13.74 -27.17 -15.85
CA LEU A 646 12.87 -27.82 -16.84
C LEU A 646 13.04 -27.26 -18.26
N SER A 647 13.64 -26.08 -18.40
CA SER A 647 13.85 -25.43 -19.69
C SER A 647 15.28 -25.59 -20.23
N ASP A 648 16.32 -25.18 -19.49
CA ASP A 648 17.74 -25.24 -19.92
C ASP A 648 18.65 -26.11 -19.01
N GLY A 649 18.05 -26.81 -18.04
CA GLY A 649 18.73 -27.81 -17.22
C GLY A 649 18.58 -29.24 -17.75
N SER A 650 18.94 -30.26 -16.98
CA SER A 650 18.74 -31.67 -17.33
C SER A 650 18.66 -32.54 -16.09
N ILE A 651 17.87 -33.60 -16.13
CA ILE A 651 17.83 -34.64 -15.09
C ILE A 651 18.22 -35.96 -15.75
N SER A 652 19.36 -36.53 -15.37
CA SER A 652 19.83 -37.80 -15.94
C SER A 652 18.97 -38.98 -15.48
N THR A 653 18.98 -40.09 -16.23
CA THR A 653 18.31 -41.34 -15.82
C THR A 653 18.83 -41.92 -14.50
N ALA A 654 20.03 -41.51 -14.07
CA ALA A 654 20.58 -41.82 -12.75
C ALA A 654 20.06 -40.87 -11.63
N GLY A 655 19.13 -39.98 -11.93
CA GLY A 655 18.54 -39.05 -10.96
C GLY A 655 19.43 -37.88 -10.57
N GLN A 656 20.34 -37.43 -11.44
CA GLN A 656 21.20 -36.27 -11.20
C GLN A 656 20.72 -35.07 -12.00
N ALA A 657 20.33 -33.98 -11.32
CA ALA A 657 19.95 -32.73 -11.96
C ALA A 657 21.17 -31.81 -12.16
N ARG A 658 21.15 -31.06 -13.27
CA ARG A 658 22.16 -30.06 -13.64
C ARG A 658 21.49 -28.84 -14.26
N MET A 659 21.98 -27.65 -13.94
CA MET A 659 21.53 -26.38 -14.51
C MET A 659 22.69 -25.64 -15.15
N ASN A 660 22.42 -24.82 -16.18
CA ASN A 660 23.48 -24.20 -16.98
C ASN A 660 23.33 -22.67 -17.14
N PRO A 661 23.65 -21.86 -16.11
CA PRO A 661 23.55 -20.41 -16.22
C PRO A 661 24.62 -19.82 -17.14
N GLY A 662 24.29 -18.72 -17.82
CA GLY A 662 25.16 -18.09 -18.83
C GLY A 662 26.24 -17.16 -18.29
N GLN A 663 25.92 -16.37 -17.25
CA GLN A 663 26.82 -15.36 -16.67
C GLN A 663 27.22 -15.73 -15.24
N ALA A 664 28.37 -15.23 -14.78
CA ALA A 664 28.83 -15.43 -13.40
C ALA A 664 27.82 -14.86 -12.38
N LEU A 665 27.16 -13.75 -12.70
CA LEU A 665 26.10 -13.21 -11.85
C LEU A 665 24.90 -14.15 -11.72
N ASP A 666 24.44 -14.72 -12.83
CA ASP A 666 23.34 -15.70 -12.85
C ASP A 666 23.71 -16.97 -12.07
N ARG A 667 24.98 -17.40 -12.19
CA ARG A 667 25.55 -18.49 -11.40
C ARG A 667 25.48 -18.19 -9.91
N GLU A 668 25.88 -17.00 -9.46
CA GLU A 668 25.84 -16.64 -8.04
C GLU A 668 24.41 -16.57 -7.50
N ALA A 669 23.47 -15.97 -8.25
CA ALA A 669 22.06 -15.96 -7.88
C ALA A 669 21.52 -17.39 -7.73
N MET A 670 21.83 -18.28 -8.68
CA MET A 670 21.40 -19.67 -8.62
C MET A 670 22.05 -20.45 -7.46
N LEU A 671 23.33 -20.23 -7.18
CA LEU A 671 24.02 -20.86 -6.05
C LEU A 671 23.45 -20.40 -4.70
N ASN A 672 23.03 -19.14 -4.59
CA ASN A 672 22.36 -18.64 -3.39
C ASN A 672 21.03 -19.33 -3.14
N ASP A 673 20.21 -19.51 -4.18
CA ASP A 673 18.93 -20.21 -4.05
C ASP A 673 19.11 -21.70 -3.74
N VAL A 674 20.13 -22.35 -4.33
CA VAL A 674 20.50 -23.72 -3.92
C VAL A 674 20.94 -23.76 -2.46
N GLY A 675 21.74 -22.79 -2.03
CA GLY A 675 22.18 -22.63 -0.64
C GLY A 675 21.00 -22.45 0.31
N LEU A 676 20.03 -21.61 -0.04
CA LEU A 676 18.80 -21.39 0.72
C LEU A 676 17.99 -22.68 0.89
N LEU A 677 17.89 -23.49 -0.17
CA LEU A 677 17.08 -24.71 -0.16
C LEU A 677 17.74 -25.92 0.52
N THR A 678 19.06 -25.94 0.60
CA THR A 678 19.82 -27.15 0.98
C THR A 678 20.85 -26.93 2.07
N GLY A 679 21.15 -25.67 2.42
CA GLY A 679 22.30 -25.31 3.25
C GLY A 679 23.65 -25.58 2.57
N LYS A 680 23.65 -26.06 1.32
CA LYS A 680 24.85 -26.46 0.58
C LYS A 680 25.08 -25.51 -0.58
N ARG A 681 26.36 -25.18 -0.82
CA ARG A 681 26.78 -24.40 -2.00
C ARG A 681 27.60 -25.31 -2.91
N PRO A 682 26.97 -25.98 -3.90
CA PRO A 682 27.70 -26.89 -4.78
C PRO A 682 28.71 -26.14 -5.65
N ALA A 683 29.70 -26.86 -6.18
CA ALA A 683 30.62 -26.30 -7.14
C ALA A 683 29.90 -25.97 -8.45
N ALA A 684 30.19 -24.79 -8.99
CA ALA A 684 29.81 -24.39 -10.33
C ALA A 684 31.04 -24.46 -11.23
N THR A 685 31.03 -25.34 -12.22
CA THR A 685 32.15 -25.49 -13.16
C THR A 685 31.82 -24.83 -14.48
N ARG A 686 32.82 -24.21 -15.11
CA ARG A 686 32.67 -23.70 -16.47
C ARG A 686 32.56 -24.89 -17.42
N TYR A 687 31.41 -25.04 -18.07
CA TYR A 687 31.14 -26.19 -18.94
C TYR A 687 31.77 -26.01 -20.32
N ASP A 688 31.65 -24.80 -20.86
CA ASP A 688 32.31 -24.36 -22.08
C ASP A 688 32.55 -22.85 -22.00
N GLU A 689 32.98 -22.23 -23.09
CA GLU A 689 33.16 -20.78 -23.13
C GLU A 689 31.88 -19.98 -22.92
N ARG A 690 30.69 -20.60 -22.90
CA ARG A 690 29.37 -19.95 -22.95
C ARG A 690 28.53 -20.10 -21.70
N LYS A 691 28.71 -21.16 -20.94
CA LYS A 691 27.87 -21.46 -19.78
C LYS A 691 28.64 -22.12 -18.64
N TRP A 692 28.13 -21.87 -17.45
CA TRP A 692 28.45 -22.61 -16.25
C TRP A 692 27.59 -23.87 -16.20
N SER A 693 27.99 -24.82 -15.37
CA SER A 693 27.25 -26.03 -15.05
C SER A 693 27.24 -26.18 -13.54
N ILE A 694 26.04 -26.21 -12.97
CA ILE A 694 25.80 -26.43 -11.55
C ILE A 694 25.15 -27.80 -11.39
N VAL A 695 25.83 -28.70 -10.67
CA VAL A 695 25.25 -30.00 -10.31
C VAL A 695 24.44 -29.79 -9.04
N LEU A 696 23.13 -30.05 -9.11
CA LEU A 696 22.24 -29.85 -7.95
C LEU A 696 22.46 -30.96 -6.90
N PRO A 697 22.34 -30.65 -5.60
CA PRO A 697 22.33 -31.65 -4.55
C PRO A 697 21.30 -32.75 -4.82
N LEU A 698 21.65 -34.01 -4.50
CA LEU A 698 20.81 -35.16 -4.80
C LEU A 698 19.44 -35.07 -4.09
N GLU A 699 19.40 -34.52 -2.88
CA GLU A 699 18.16 -34.28 -2.14
C GLU A 699 17.21 -33.33 -2.90
N LEU A 700 17.73 -32.22 -3.43
CA LEU A 700 16.95 -31.28 -4.24
C LEU A 700 16.47 -31.96 -5.53
N THR A 701 17.32 -32.78 -6.15
CA THR A 701 16.92 -33.54 -7.34
C THR A 701 15.79 -34.52 -7.03
N ARG A 702 15.86 -35.26 -5.93
CA ARG A 702 14.81 -36.20 -5.49
C ARG A 702 13.48 -35.49 -5.28
N ARG A 703 13.49 -34.33 -4.60
CA ARG A 703 12.31 -33.48 -4.39
C ARG A 703 11.68 -33.04 -5.71
N VAL A 704 12.51 -32.59 -6.66
CA VAL A 704 12.05 -32.21 -8.01
C VAL A 704 11.45 -33.41 -8.76
N THR A 705 12.11 -34.56 -8.76
CA THR A 705 11.62 -35.75 -9.50
C THR A 705 10.40 -36.40 -8.86
N ALA A 706 10.10 -36.09 -7.59
CA ALA A 706 8.89 -36.56 -6.91
C ALA A 706 7.63 -35.78 -7.33
N LEU A 707 7.78 -34.61 -7.96
CA LEU A 707 6.64 -33.80 -8.39
C LEU A 707 5.94 -34.42 -9.61
N PRO A 708 4.61 -34.56 -9.58
CA PRO A 708 3.85 -34.97 -10.75
C PRO A 708 4.08 -34.02 -11.94
N GLY A 709 4.34 -34.59 -13.11
CA GLY A 709 4.63 -33.84 -14.34
C GLY A 709 6.12 -33.55 -14.59
N VAL A 710 7.01 -33.79 -13.61
CA VAL A 710 8.46 -33.72 -13.82
C VAL A 710 8.97 -35.04 -14.38
N ARG A 711 9.76 -34.98 -15.45
CA ARG A 711 10.27 -36.16 -16.18
C ARG A 711 11.78 -36.26 -16.15
N VAL A 712 12.27 -37.49 -16.05
CA VAL A 712 13.69 -37.84 -16.04
C VAL A 712 14.15 -38.27 -17.42
N GLY A 713 15.36 -37.91 -17.82
CA GLY A 713 15.94 -38.26 -19.12
C GLY A 713 15.87 -37.13 -20.15
N ARG A 714 16.01 -37.49 -21.43
CA ARG A 714 16.03 -36.50 -22.52
C ARG A 714 14.63 -35.95 -22.76
N ARG A 715 14.44 -34.65 -22.55
CA ARG A 715 13.15 -33.97 -22.78
C ARG A 715 12.63 -34.10 -24.21
N ILE A 716 13.53 -34.04 -25.19
CA ILE A 716 13.16 -34.14 -26.62
C ILE A 716 12.55 -35.50 -26.99
N ASP A 717 12.79 -36.55 -26.20
CA ASP A 717 12.30 -37.91 -26.46
C ASP A 717 10.98 -38.20 -25.71
N GLN A 718 10.36 -37.19 -25.11
CA GLN A 718 9.20 -37.34 -24.22
C GLN A 718 8.16 -36.27 -24.52
N PRO A 719 6.86 -36.54 -24.30
CA PRO A 719 5.84 -35.53 -24.46
C PRO A 719 6.05 -34.41 -23.42
N PRO A 720 5.97 -33.14 -23.84
CA PRO A 720 6.20 -32.00 -22.95
C PRO A 720 5.07 -31.88 -21.94
N GLN A 721 5.40 -31.48 -20.72
CA GLN A 721 4.45 -31.31 -19.63
C GLN A 721 4.98 -30.32 -18.59
N LEU A 722 4.09 -29.49 -18.04
CA LEU A 722 4.39 -28.63 -16.89
C LEU A 722 4.17 -29.39 -15.56
N PRO A 723 4.86 -29.04 -14.47
CA PRO A 723 4.57 -29.59 -13.15
C PRO A 723 3.11 -29.37 -12.76
N ALA A 724 2.45 -30.38 -12.20
CA ALA A 724 1.01 -30.28 -11.92
C ALA A 724 0.68 -29.13 -10.96
N PHE A 725 1.53 -28.89 -9.96
CA PHE A 725 1.24 -27.89 -8.91
C PHE A 725 1.11 -26.46 -9.46
N VAL A 726 1.89 -26.06 -10.48
CA VAL A 726 1.81 -24.69 -11.02
C VAL A 726 0.50 -24.45 -11.78
N MET A 727 -0.17 -25.52 -12.19
CA MET A 727 -1.46 -25.48 -12.88
C MET A 727 -2.64 -25.47 -11.92
N LEU A 728 -2.43 -25.69 -10.61
CA LEU A 728 -3.49 -25.68 -9.62
C LEU A 728 -3.90 -24.24 -9.28
N ASP A 729 -5.20 -24.00 -9.17
CA ASP A 729 -5.77 -22.71 -8.76
C ASP A 729 -5.35 -22.30 -7.34
N VAL A 730 -5.03 -23.28 -6.49
CA VAL A 730 -4.51 -23.05 -5.13
C VAL A 730 -3.04 -22.64 -5.10
N CYS A 731 -2.29 -22.79 -6.20
CA CYS A 731 -0.87 -22.42 -6.23
C CYS A 731 -0.71 -20.89 -6.27
N PRO A 732 -0.04 -20.24 -5.31
CA PRO A 732 -0.02 -18.78 -5.25
C PRO A 732 0.59 -18.15 -6.50
N VAL A 733 0.09 -16.97 -6.89
CA VAL A 733 0.57 -16.22 -8.06
C VAL A 733 2.06 -15.92 -7.96
N ALA A 734 2.59 -15.66 -6.76
CA ALA A 734 4.01 -15.46 -6.54
C ALA A 734 4.84 -16.69 -6.93
N VAL A 735 4.35 -17.90 -6.62
CA VAL A 735 5.01 -19.18 -6.98
C VAL A 735 4.99 -19.38 -8.50
N VAL A 736 3.83 -19.14 -9.14
CA VAL A 736 3.69 -19.21 -10.60
C VAL A 736 4.61 -18.20 -11.30
N ARG A 737 4.68 -16.97 -10.79
CA ARG A 737 5.55 -15.90 -11.30
C ARG A 737 7.01 -16.34 -11.29
N GLU A 738 7.51 -16.87 -10.17
CA GLU A 738 8.90 -17.30 -10.06
C GLU A 738 9.21 -18.48 -10.97
N PHE A 739 8.29 -19.44 -11.10
CA PHE A 739 8.40 -20.52 -12.06
C PHE A 739 8.52 -20.01 -13.50
N LEU A 740 7.62 -19.11 -13.93
CA LEU A 740 7.65 -18.52 -15.27
C LEU A 740 8.92 -17.68 -15.49
N GLY A 741 9.34 -16.90 -14.50
CA GLY A 741 10.57 -16.11 -14.57
C GLY A 741 11.81 -16.98 -14.76
N GLY A 742 11.86 -18.15 -14.10
CA GLY A 742 12.88 -19.18 -14.31
C GLY A 742 12.81 -19.80 -15.70
N LEU A 743 11.60 -20.13 -16.16
CA LEU A 743 11.32 -20.73 -17.47
C LEU A 743 11.80 -19.84 -18.63
N PHE A 744 11.38 -18.57 -18.63
CA PHE A 744 11.77 -17.56 -19.64
C PHE A 744 13.24 -17.13 -19.49
N GLY A 745 13.79 -17.24 -18.27
CA GLY A 745 15.19 -17.01 -17.98
C GLY A 745 16.10 -18.02 -18.68
N ALA A 746 15.73 -19.29 -18.64
CA ALA A 746 16.40 -20.39 -19.31
C ALA A 746 16.26 -20.32 -20.85
N ASP A 747 15.14 -20.75 -21.41
CA ASP A 747 14.86 -20.69 -22.86
C ASP A 747 13.95 -19.50 -23.19
N GLY A 748 13.99 -19.05 -24.44
CA GLY A 748 13.29 -17.85 -24.89
C GLY A 748 14.20 -16.70 -25.30
N HIS A 749 13.59 -15.69 -25.90
CA HIS A 749 14.26 -14.58 -26.54
C HIS A 749 14.02 -13.28 -25.75
N ALA A 750 15.12 -12.55 -25.48
CA ALA A 750 15.04 -11.16 -25.03
C ALA A 750 14.35 -10.30 -26.10
N PRO A 751 13.93 -9.06 -25.76
CA PRO A 751 13.50 -8.11 -26.76
C PRO A 751 14.56 -7.91 -27.85
N THR A 752 14.12 -7.85 -29.10
CA THR A 752 15.02 -7.74 -30.26
C THR A 752 14.61 -6.59 -31.16
N LEU A 753 15.59 -5.94 -31.77
CA LEU A 753 15.36 -4.95 -32.80
C LEU A 753 15.26 -5.63 -34.17
N HIS A 754 14.26 -5.26 -34.95
CA HIS A 754 14.03 -5.78 -36.30
C HIS A 754 13.91 -4.63 -37.29
N ARG A 755 14.71 -4.63 -38.37
CA ARG A 755 14.64 -3.62 -39.43
C ARG A 755 13.70 -4.08 -40.56
N TRP A 756 12.70 -3.27 -40.87
CA TRP A 756 11.73 -3.59 -41.93
C TRP A 756 12.11 -3.03 -43.31
N GLY A 757 12.86 -1.93 -43.38
CA GLY A 757 13.34 -1.35 -44.65
C GLY A 757 14.85 -1.11 -44.69
N LYS A 758 15.28 -0.05 -45.40
CA LYS A 758 16.71 0.20 -45.69
C LYS A 758 17.41 1.01 -44.61
N ALA A 759 16.66 1.73 -43.77
CA ALA A 759 17.23 2.65 -42.79
C ALA A 759 16.97 2.18 -41.35
N ASP A 760 17.90 2.48 -40.45
CA ASP A 760 17.85 2.00 -39.06
C ASP A 760 16.74 2.64 -38.21
N HIS A 761 16.22 3.80 -38.61
CA HIS A 761 15.07 4.46 -37.96
C HIS A 761 13.73 3.73 -38.23
N GLU A 762 13.70 2.83 -39.22
CA GLU A 762 12.54 1.98 -39.55
C GLU A 762 12.51 0.69 -38.71
N ALA A 763 13.37 0.59 -37.69
CA ALA A 763 13.39 -0.55 -36.79
C ALA A 763 12.17 -0.59 -35.87
N SER A 764 11.66 -1.80 -35.62
CA SER A 764 10.70 -2.12 -34.58
C SER A 764 11.37 -2.88 -33.43
N LEU A 765 10.78 -2.75 -32.25
CA LEU A 765 11.21 -3.47 -31.05
C LEU A 765 10.22 -4.59 -30.78
N ASN A 766 10.67 -5.83 -30.91
CA ASN A 766 9.85 -7.00 -30.68
C ASN A 766 9.85 -7.36 -29.18
N PRO A 767 8.70 -7.80 -28.64
CA PRO A 767 8.57 -8.21 -27.24
C PRO A 767 9.31 -9.52 -26.95
N PRO A 768 9.40 -9.93 -25.66
CA PRO A 768 9.89 -11.24 -25.28
C PRO A 768 9.11 -12.37 -25.95
N ALA A 769 9.80 -13.50 -26.15
CA ALA A 769 9.20 -14.73 -26.67
C ALA A 769 9.72 -15.94 -25.91
N TYR A 770 8.98 -17.02 -25.93
CA TYR A 770 9.43 -18.33 -25.44
C TYR A 770 9.45 -19.32 -26.60
N SER A 771 10.45 -20.19 -26.64
CA SER A 771 10.60 -21.16 -27.72
C SER A 771 11.01 -22.51 -27.18
N GLN A 772 10.56 -23.58 -27.82
CA GLN A 772 11.01 -24.93 -27.52
C GLN A 772 11.08 -25.75 -28.81
N SER A 773 12.12 -26.56 -28.97
CA SER A 773 12.21 -27.50 -30.09
C SER A 773 11.53 -28.82 -29.75
N ALA A 774 10.79 -29.38 -30.71
CA ALA A 774 10.05 -30.64 -30.57
C ALA A 774 10.33 -31.60 -31.74
N LYS A 775 10.15 -32.90 -31.50
CA LYS A 775 10.02 -33.88 -32.59
C LYS A 775 8.65 -33.75 -33.26
N PRO A 776 8.48 -34.19 -34.52
CA PRO A 776 7.20 -34.11 -35.23
C PRO A 776 6.03 -34.66 -34.41
N GLU A 777 6.22 -35.80 -33.73
CA GLU A 777 5.20 -36.46 -32.91
C GLU A 777 4.80 -35.67 -31.65
N PHE A 778 5.59 -34.70 -31.20
CA PHE A 778 5.34 -33.90 -30.00
C PHE A 778 5.00 -32.42 -30.30
N VAL A 779 4.90 -32.04 -31.57
CA VAL A 779 4.60 -30.64 -31.97
C VAL A 779 3.28 -30.15 -31.36
N GLU A 780 2.19 -30.90 -31.51
CA GLU A 780 0.88 -30.47 -30.99
C GLU A 780 0.85 -30.43 -29.45
N ALA A 781 1.47 -31.41 -28.79
CA ALA A 781 1.61 -31.40 -27.33
C ALA A 781 2.42 -30.18 -26.86
N THR A 782 3.47 -29.80 -27.60
CA THR A 782 4.28 -28.60 -27.29
C THR A 782 3.45 -27.33 -27.46
N LYS A 783 2.62 -27.23 -28.51
CA LYS A 783 1.69 -26.10 -28.68
C LYS A 783 0.70 -26.01 -27.53
N GLU A 784 0.21 -27.13 -27.01
CA GLU A 784 -0.67 -27.11 -25.84
C GLU A 784 0.04 -26.58 -24.60
N VAL A 785 1.27 -27.00 -24.34
CA VAL A 785 2.11 -26.43 -23.27
C VAL A 785 2.32 -24.92 -23.45
N MET A 786 2.49 -24.43 -24.69
CA MET A 786 2.56 -22.99 -24.96
C MET A 786 1.25 -22.27 -24.58
N ARG A 787 0.08 -22.89 -24.83
CA ARG A 787 -1.22 -22.35 -24.41
C ARG A 787 -1.36 -22.35 -22.89
N GLU A 788 -0.87 -23.37 -22.20
CA GLU A 788 -0.81 -23.41 -20.73
C GLU A 788 0.07 -22.28 -20.17
N ILE A 789 1.26 -22.07 -20.76
CA ILE A 789 2.13 -20.94 -20.40
C ILE A 789 1.40 -19.60 -20.58
N VAL A 790 0.64 -19.42 -21.66
CA VAL A 790 -0.19 -18.22 -21.85
C VAL A 790 -1.21 -18.05 -20.72
N ARG A 791 -1.89 -19.13 -20.29
CA ARG A 791 -2.83 -19.07 -19.16
C ARG A 791 -2.13 -18.66 -17.86
N LEU A 792 -0.95 -19.22 -17.57
CA LEU A 792 -0.16 -18.85 -16.39
C LEU A 792 0.33 -17.40 -16.45
N LEU A 793 0.74 -16.91 -17.62
CA LEU A 793 1.11 -15.51 -17.82
C LEU A 793 -0.07 -14.56 -17.53
N VAL A 794 -1.26 -14.88 -18.05
CA VAL A 794 -2.49 -14.12 -17.76
C VAL A 794 -2.81 -14.15 -16.27
N ARG A 795 -2.63 -15.30 -15.61
CA ARG A 795 -2.81 -15.44 -14.16
C ARG A 795 -1.87 -14.53 -13.36
N CYS A 796 -0.64 -14.33 -13.82
CA CYS A 796 0.29 -13.36 -13.25
C CYS A 796 -0.01 -11.89 -13.63
N GLY A 797 -1.06 -11.61 -14.40
CA GLY A 797 -1.43 -10.26 -14.82
C GLY A 797 -0.69 -9.75 -16.06
N VAL A 798 -0.01 -10.61 -16.81
CA VAL A 798 0.61 -10.26 -18.09
C VAL A 798 -0.49 -10.13 -19.16
N LYS A 799 -0.45 -9.07 -19.98
CA LYS A 799 -1.40 -8.86 -21.10
C LYS A 799 -1.07 -9.79 -22.27
N ALA A 800 -1.26 -11.10 -22.10
CA ALA A 800 -0.94 -12.11 -23.10
C ALA A 800 -2.12 -12.47 -24.04
N ARG A 801 -3.27 -11.78 -23.92
CA ARG A 801 -4.40 -11.97 -24.84
C ARG A 801 -4.00 -11.53 -26.25
N GLY A 802 -4.03 -12.45 -27.21
CA GLY A 802 -3.53 -12.23 -28.57
C GLY A 802 -2.09 -12.71 -28.81
N ALA A 803 -1.48 -13.41 -27.85
CA ALA A 803 -0.22 -14.11 -28.08
C ALA A 803 -0.34 -15.12 -29.24
N VAL A 804 0.72 -15.24 -30.04
CA VAL A 804 0.75 -16.07 -31.24
C VAL A 804 1.72 -17.22 -31.05
N ILE A 805 1.30 -18.43 -31.43
CA ILE A 805 2.16 -19.61 -31.43
C ILE A 805 2.50 -19.94 -32.89
N ARG A 806 3.79 -19.95 -33.22
CA ARG A 806 4.30 -20.19 -34.59
C ARG A 806 5.26 -21.36 -34.63
N GLU A 807 5.30 -22.00 -35.79
CA GLU A 807 6.27 -23.04 -36.11
C GLU A 807 7.38 -22.46 -36.99
N TYR A 808 8.61 -22.75 -36.63
CA TYR A 808 9.78 -22.39 -37.41
C TYR A 808 10.65 -23.63 -37.66
N PRO A 809 11.32 -23.73 -38.83
CA PRO A 809 12.38 -24.71 -39.00
C PRO A 809 13.47 -24.43 -37.97
N THR A 810 13.96 -25.46 -37.30
CA THR A 810 15.02 -25.30 -36.29
C THR A 810 16.24 -24.66 -36.94
N ARG A 811 16.71 -23.54 -36.37
CA ARG A 811 17.81 -22.76 -36.94
C ARG A 811 19.09 -23.60 -37.01
N GLN A 812 19.58 -23.85 -38.23
CA GLN A 812 20.88 -24.48 -38.47
C GLN A 812 21.99 -23.42 -38.29
N SER A 813 22.51 -23.31 -37.08
CA SER A 813 23.69 -22.50 -36.80
C SER A 813 24.89 -23.42 -36.67
N SER A 814 25.98 -23.12 -37.39
CA SER A 814 27.29 -23.78 -37.26
C SER A 814 27.82 -23.80 -35.83
N SER A 815 27.26 -22.94 -34.96
CA SER A 815 27.72 -22.73 -33.60
C SER A 815 26.70 -23.11 -32.53
N SER A 816 25.46 -23.56 -32.84
CA SER A 816 24.39 -23.65 -31.82
C SER A 816 23.67 -24.99 -31.71
N TYR A 817 23.50 -25.74 -32.80
CA TYR A 817 22.93 -27.09 -32.71
C TYR A 817 23.55 -27.99 -33.80
N PRO A 818 24.26 -29.07 -33.45
CA PRO A 818 24.61 -30.09 -34.44
C PRO A 818 23.32 -30.67 -35.03
N VAL A 819 23.38 -31.17 -36.26
CA VAL A 819 22.30 -32.00 -36.84
C VAL A 819 21.87 -33.02 -35.79
N ALA A 820 20.56 -33.16 -35.58
CA ALA A 820 20.02 -34.09 -34.60
C ALA A 820 20.69 -35.46 -34.81
N ARG A 821 21.33 -36.00 -33.77
CA ARG A 821 22.17 -37.20 -33.89
C ARG A 821 21.42 -38.43 -34.37
N ASP A 822 20.09 -38.41 -34.27
CA ASP A 822 19.16 -39.45 -34.72
C ASP A 822 18.56 -39.19 -36.11
N GLY A 823 18.95 -38.12 -36.80
CA GLY A 823 18.50 -37.81 -38.17
C GLY A 823 17.04 -37.34 -38.28
N VAL A 824 16.30 -37.25 -37.17
CA VAL A 824 14.89 -36.83 -37.16
C VAL A 824 14.81 -35.30 -37.14
N PRO A 825 14.07 -34.65 -38.06
CA PRO A 825 13.93 -33.21 -38.08
C PRO A 825 13.26 -32.68 -36.81
N ARG A 826 13.58 -31.44 -36.44
CA ARG A 826 13.02 -30.75 -35.27
C ARG A 826 12.26 -29.51 -35.73
N THR A 827 11.15 -29.24 -35.07
CA THR A 827 10.37 -28.01 -35.26
C THR A 827 10.52 -27.12 -34.03
N GLU A 828 10.88 -25.86 -34.23
CA GLU A 828 10.87 -24.85 -33.17
C GLU A 828 9.44 -24.31 -33.03
N ILE A 829 8.83 -24.53 -31.87
CA ILE A 829 7.54 -23.96 -31.49
C ILE A 829 7.81 -22.70 -30.69
N ARG A 830 7.32 -21.55 -31.15
CA ARG A 830 7.60 -20.25 -30.55
C ARG A 830 6.30 -19.54 -30.15
N LEU A 831 6.23 -19.18 -28.88
CA LEU A 831 5.24 -18.29 -28.28
C LEU A 831 5.73 -16.84 -28.37
N GLU A 832 5.02 -16.00 -29.13
CA GLU A 832 5.28 -14.58 -29.29
C GLU A 832 4.23 -13.77 -28.51
N LEU A 833 4.67 -12.92 -27.58
CA LEU A 833 3.78 -12.06 -26.80
C LEU A 833 3.30 -10.87 -27.65
N PRO A 834 2.10 -10.33 -27.40
CA PRO A 834 1.61 -9.15 -28.11
C PRO A 834 2.30 -7.85 -27.68
N GLU A 835 2.81 -7.81 -26.45
CA GLU A 835 3.53 -6.68 -25.86
C GLU A 835 4.53 -7.19 -24.79
N GLY A 836 5.52 -6.37 -24.43
CA GLY A 836 6.59 -6.78 -23.51
C GLY A 836 6.66 -6.05 -22.17
N LEU A 837 5.97 -4.92 -21.99
CA LEU A 837 6.03 -4.13 -20.75
C LEU A 837 5.38 -4.87 -19.58
N SER A 838 4.16 -5.40 -19.73
CA SER A 838 3.52 -6.11 -18.60
C SER A 838 4.25 -7.40 -18.22
N PHE A 839 4.90 -8.06 -19.19
CA PHE A 839 5.75 -9.21 -18.89
C PHE A 839 6.90 -8.82 -17.96
N ILE A 840 7.56 -7.69 -18.22
CA ILE A 840 8.68 -7.20 -17.40
C ILE A 840 8.19 -6.81 -16.00
N GLU A 841 7.07 -6.08 -15.93
CA GLU A 841 6.50 -5.59 -14.67
C GLU A 841 5.95 -6.70 -13.77
N ARG A 842 5.48 -7.81 -14.35
CA ARG A 842 4.79 -8.88 -13.62
C ARG A 842 5.62 -10.15 -13.45
N VAL A 843 6.52 -10.48 -14.38
CA VAL A 843 7.26 -11.75 -14.40
C VAL A 843 8.77 -11.52 -14.54
N GLY A 844 9.22 -10.83 -15.58
CA GLY A 844 10.64 -10.61 -15.85
C GLY A 844 11.42 -11.90 -16.14
N PHE A 845 12.75 -11.82 -16.04
CA PHE A 845 13.66 -12.95 -16.28
C PHE A 845 14.45 -13.28 -15.02
N ARG A 846 14.56 -14.57 -14.69
CA ARG A 846 15.35 -15.08 -13.56
C ARG A 846 16.58 -15.83 -14.05
N TYR A 847 17.71 -15.66 -13.38
CA TYR A 847 19.00 -16.25 -13.77
C TYR A 847 19.39 -16.00 -15.24
N CYS A 848 18.99 -14.87 -15.81
CA CYS A 848 19.47 -14.43 -17.10
C CYS A 848 19.55 -12.91 -17.18
N VAL A 849 20.61 -12.37 -16.60
CA VAL A 849 20.75 -10.92 -16.48
C VAL A 849 20.86 -10.22 -17.83
N ASP A 850 21.44 -10.87 -18.83
CA ASP A 850 21.52 -10.36 -20.19
C ASP A 850 20.13 -10.14 -20.84
N LYS A 851 19.15 -11.01 -20.54
CA LYS A 851 17.75 -10.80 -20.94
C LYS A 851 17.13 -9.67 -20.13
N THR A 852 17.35 -9.64 -18.81
CA THR A 852 16.83 -8.58 -17.91
C THR A 852 17.31 -7.19 -18.31
N MET A 853 18.58 -7.03 -18.67
CA MET A 853 19.16 -5.76 -19.09
C MET A 853 18.55 -5.24 -20.39
N ARG A 854 18.44 -6.09 -21.42
CA ARG A 854 17.77 -5.75 -22.68
C ARG A 854 16.30 -5.45 -22.49
N ALA A 855 15.64 -6.20 -21.60
CA ALA A 855 14.26 -5.98 -21.26
C ALA A 855 14.04 -4.63 -20.58
N SER A 856 14.88 -4.29 -19.60
CA SER A 856 14.81 -2.99 -18.91
C SER A 856 15.03 -1.82 -19.86
N ALA A 857 15.99 -1.93 -20.79
CA ALA A 857 16.18 -0.93 -21.85
C ALA A 857 14.97 -0.82 -22.78
N ALA A 858 14.39 -1.96 -23.18
CA ALA A 858 13.18 -2.01 -24.00
C ALA A 858 11.94 -1.42 -23.31
N ALA A 859 11.81 -1.63 -22.00
CA ALA A 859 10.73 -1.09 -21.18
C ALA A 859 10.68 0.43 -21.22
N VAL A 860 11.82 1.12 -21.25
CA VAL A 860 11.89 2.59 -21.39
C VAL A 860 11.12 3.04 -22.64
N TYR A 861 11.36 2.39 -23.78
CA TYR A 861 10.68 2.72 -25.04
C TYR A 861 9.18 2.41 -24.98
N TRP A 862 8.83 1.19 -24.55
CA TRP A 862 7.43 0.77 -24.49
C TRP A 862 6.61 1.61 -23.51
N ARG A 863 7.17 1.94 -22.34
CA ARG A 863 6.54 2.81 -21.35
C ARG A 863 6.35 4.21 -21.89
N THR A 864 7.36 4.77 -22.55
CA THR A 864 7.22 6.08 -23.21
C THR A 864 6.05 6.08 -24.18
N VAL A 865 5.94 5.06 -25.04
CA VAL A 865 4.83 4.91 -26.00
C VAL A 865 3.48 4.72 -25.30
N ASP A 866 3.42 3.96 -24.22
CA ASP A 866 2.21 3.71 -23.44
C ASP A 866 1.75 4.97 -22.68
N THR A 867 2.67 5.71 -22.06
CA THR A 867 2.39 6.98 -21.39
C THR A 867 1.93 8.04 -22.39
N ILE A 868 2.55 8.14 -23.57
CA ILE A 868 2.06 8.99 -24.67
C ILE A 868 0.63 8.58 -25.05
N ASN A 869 0.37 7.27 -25.17
CA ASN A 869 -0.97 6.79 -25.51
C ASN A 869 -2.02 7.17 -24.47
N ARG A 870 -1.67 7.11 -23.18
CA ARG A 870 -2.54 7.55 -22.10
C ARG A 870 -2.78 9.06 -22.16
N GLN A 871 -1.70 9.85 -22.23
CA GLN A 871 -1.74 11.32 -22.25
C GLN A 871 -2.50 11.85 -23.47
N ARG A 872 -2.30 11.28 -24.66
CA ARG A 872 -2.99 11.70 -25.89
C ARG A 872 -4.49 11.36 -25.88
N LEU A 873 -4.89 10.26 -25.25
CA LEU A 873 -6.31 9.88 -25.11
C LEU A 873 -7.00 10.78 -24.11
N TRP A 874 -6.34 11.07 -22.98
CA TRP A 874 -6.80 12.08 -22.04
C TRP A 874 -6.98 13.45 -22.71
N MET A 875 -6.00 13.89 -23.51
CA MET A 875 -6.10 15.13 -24.28
C MET A 875 -7.28 15.11 -25.25
N ALA A 876 -7.54 13.99 -25.91
CA ALA A 876 -8.66 13.86 -26.84
C ALA A 876 -10.00 13.99 -26.12
N ASP A 877 -10.19 13.23 -25.04
CA ASP A 877 -11.40 13.28 -24.23
C ASP A 877 -11.62 14.69 -23.65
N ARG A 878 -10.54 15.35 -23.18
CA ARG A 878 -10.62 16.70 -22.64
C ARG A 878 -10.91 17.75 -23.70
N LEU A 879 -10.37 17.60 -24.90
CA LEU A 879 -10.69 18.46 -26.05
C LEU A 879 -12.17 18.34 -26.44
N GLU A 880 -12.73 17.14 -26.45
CA GLU A 880 -14.16 16.92 -26.70
C GLU A 880 -15.07 17.48 -25.60
N GLU A 881 -14.65 17.40 -24.34
CA GLU A 881 -15.35 18.03 -23.21
C GLU A 881 -15.35 19.55 -23.33
N LEU A 882 -14.17 20.17 -23.49
CA LEU A 882 -14.05 21.62 -23.62
C LEU A 882 -14.76 22.17 -24.86
N HIS A 883 -14.79 21.43 -25.97
CA HIS A 883 -15.55 21.83 -27.15
C HIS A 883 -17.07 21.87 -26.90
N ARG A 884 -17.58 20.96 -26.06
CA ARG A 884 -18.99 20.96 -25.65
C ARG A 884 -19.31 22.08 -24.66
N GLU A 885 -18.39 22.37 -23.75
CA GLU A 885 -18.56 23.42 -22.72
C GLU A 885 -18.40 24.83 -23.29
N ARG A 886 -17.48 25.01 -24.25
CA ARG A 886 -17.05 26.30 -24.82
C ARG A 886 -16.92 26.20 -26.33
N PHE A 887 -18.07 26.07 -27.00
CA PHE A 887 -18.15 25.87 -28.45
C PHE A 887 -17.58 27.05 -29.26
N GLU A 888 -17.45 28.21 -28.64
CA GLU A 888 -16.90 29.44 -29.21
C GLU A 888 -15.37 29.42 -29.37
N LEU A 889 -14.66 28.53 -28.66
CA LEU A 889 -13.21 28.43 -28.75
C LEU A 889 -12.77 27.68 -30.01
N SER A 890 -11.72 28.18 -30.68
CA SER A 890 -11.07 27.45 -31.76
C SER A 890 -10.35 26.21 -31.22
N PHE A 891 -10.15 25.20 -32.07
CA PHE A 891 -9.42 23.98 -31.69
C PHE A 891 -8.05 24.29 -31.06
N SER A 892 -7.34 25.29 -31.58
CA SER A 892 -6.03 25.69 -31.05
C SER A 892 -6.13 26.25 -29.62
N GLU A 893 -7.15 27.06 -29.34
CA GLU A 893 -7.39 27.60 -27.99
C GLU A 893 -7.81 26.50 -27.03
N THR A 894 -8.71 25.61 -27.44
CA THR A 894 -9.13 24.44 -26.66
C THR A 894 -7.95 23.53 -26.33
N ARG A 895 -7.06 23.27 -27.31
CA ARG A 895 -5.86 22.45 -27.10
C ARG A 895 -4.88 23.12 -26.14
N ALA A 896 -4.69 24.44 -26.25
CA ALA A 896 -3.81 25.16 -25.34
C ALA A 896 -4.29 25.05 -23.89
N LEU A 897 -5.61 25.14 -23.65
CA LEU A 897 -6.21 24.93 -22.33
C LEU A 897 -6.02 23.49 -21.84
N ALA A 898 -6.38 22.50 -22.66
CA ALA A 898 -6.20 21.09 -22.29
C ALA A 898 -4.73 20.74 -22.02
N ALA A 899 -3.80 21.31 -22.80
CA ALA A 899 -2.37 21.07 -22.62
C ALA A 899 -1.83 21.71 -21.33
N ALA A 900 -2.31 22.90 -20.96
CA ALA A 900 -2.00 23.51 -19.68
C ALA A 900 -2.50 22.64 -18.52
N GLU A 901 -3.75 22.18 -18.60
CA GLU A 901 -4.33 21.26 -17.61
C GLU A 901 -3.53 19.95 -17.50
N LEU A 902 -3.16 19.31 -18.61
CA LEU A 902 -2.35 18.08 -18.55
C LEU A 902 -1.00 18.34 -17.89
N THR A 903 -0.35 19.46 -18.22
CA THR A 903 0.98 19.81 -17.67
C THR A 903 0.92 20.11 -16.17
N GLU A 904 -0.21 20.60 -15.66
CA GLU A 904 -0.46 20.74 -14.22
C GLU A 904 -0.71 19.39 -13.52
N LEU A 905 -1.27 18.41 -14.23
CA LEU A 905 -1.56 17.08 -13.70
C LEU A 905 -0.34 16.16 -13.68
N GLU A 906 0.41 16.10 -14.78
CA GLU A 906 1.58 15.24 -14.94
C GLU A 906 2.56 15.80 -15.98
N THR A 907 3.84 15.45 -15.85
CA THR A 907 4.87 15.83 -16.83
C THR A 907 4.61 15.16 -18.19
N PRO A 908 4.41 15.91 -19.29
CA PRO A 908 4.25 15.32 -20.61
C PRO A 908 5.56 14.67 -21.09
N VAL A 909 5.57 13.35 -21.30
CA VAL A 909 6.81 12.61 -21.64
C VAL A 909 7.30 12.85 -23.06
N PHE A 910 6.40 13.17 -24.00
CA PHE A 910 6.75 13.62 -25.34
C PHE A 910 5.71 14.58 -25.88
N ARG A 911 5.94 15.87 -25.65
CA ARG A 911 4.98 16.98 -25.87
C ARG A 911 4.20 16.87 -27.17
N HIS A 912 4.86 16.63 -28.31
CA HIS A 912 4.17 16.62 -29.60
C HIS A 912 3.01 15.61 -29.64
N TYR A 913 3.24 14.37 -29.22
CA TYR A 913 2.19 13.36 -29.22
C TYR A 913 1.30 13.44 -27.98
N SER A 914 1.89 13.66 -26.80
CA SER A 914 1.17 13.75 -25.53
C SER A 914 0.15 14.88 -25.52
N LEU A 915 0.48 16.03 -26.12
CA LEU A 915 -0.35 17.24 -26.17
C LEU A 915 -1.09 17.41 -27.50
N LEU A 916 -1.07 16.41 -28.38
CA LEU A 916 -1.69 16.44 -29.71
C LEU A 916 -1.25 17.68 -30.53
N GLU A 917 0.01 18.07 -30.44
CA GLU A 917 0.58 19.13 -31.28
C GLU A 917 0.53 18.66 -32.75
N GLY A 918 0.12 19.53 -33.66
CA GLY A 918 -0.10 19.17 -35.08
C GLY A 918 -1.52 18.67 -35.42
N HIS A 919 -2.39 18.41 -34.44
CA HIS A 919 -3.82 18.29 -34.69
C HIS A 919 -4.46 19.68 -34.89
N ASP A 920 -5.44 19.75 -35.80
CA ASP A 920 -6.06 21.01 -36.27
C ASP A 920 -7.60 21.04 -36.14
N ARG A 921 -8.25 19.91 -35.82
CA ARG A 921 -9.72 19.80 -35.77
C ARG A 921 -10.21 18.63 -34.92
N PHE A 922 -11.38 18.81 -34.30
CA PHE A 922 -12.02 17.83 -33.40
C PHE A 922 -12.34 16.49 -34.09
N SER A 923 -12.70 16.51 -35.38
CA SER A 923 -13.04 15.29 -36.13
C SER A 923 -11.84 14.34 -36.38
N ARG A 924 -10.63 14.72 -35.96
CA ARG A 924 -9.38 13.95 -36.11
C ARG A 924 -8.78 13.55 -34.76
N LEU A 925 -9.55 13.63 -33.69
CA LEU A 925 -9.07 13.20 -32.37
C LEU A 925 -8.93 11.68 -32.30
N PRO A 926 -7.93 11.18 -31.54
CA PRO A 926 -7.79 9.75 -31.33
C PRO A 926 -8.91 9.21 -30.43
N SER A 927 -9.40 8.01 -30.77
CA SER A 927 -10.44 7.32 -29.99
C SER A 927 -9.85 6.20 -29.14
N ALA A 928 -10.46 5.94 -27.98
CA ALA A 928 -10.15 4.81 -27.11
C ALA A 928 -10.30 3.44 -27.79
N THR A 929 -11.13 3.33 -28.85
CA THR A 929 -11.28 2.08 -29.63
C THR A 929 -10.25 1.95 -30.76
N ALA A 930 -9.38 2.94 -30.96
CA ALA A 930 -8.32 2.87 -31.95
C ALA A 930 -7.29 1.80 -31.57
N ARG A 931 -6.57 1.26 -32.57
CA ARG A 931 -5.43 0.37 -32.32
C ARG A 931 -4.41 1.08 -31.42
N GLN A 932 -3.69 0.30 -30.61
CA GLN A 932 -2.63 0.79 -29.71
C GLN A 932 -1.71 1.76 -30.45
N PHE A 933 -1.40 2.89 -29.82
CA PHE A 933 -0.58 3.94 -30.42
C PHE A 933 0.73 3.38 -30.95
N GLN A 934 1.01 3.67 -32.21
CA GLN A 934 2.29 3.41 -32.83
C GLN A 934 2.81 4.72 -33.43
N PRO A 935 4.03 5.15 -33.08
CA PRO A 935 4.59 6.38 -33.62
C PRO A 935 5.05 6.09 -35.06
N PHE A 936 4.15 6.20 -36.03
CA PHE A 936 4.46 5.98 -37.46
C PHE A 936 5.12 7.21 -38.11
N HIS A 937 4.78 8.41 -37.66
CA HIS A 937 5.28 9.69 -38.19
C HIS A 937 6.48 10.24 -37.40
N ARG A 938 7.44 9.37 -37.06
CA ARG A 938 8.59 9.69 -36.19
C ARG A 938 9.40 10.89 -36.68
N LYS A 939 9.73 10.88 -37.97
CA LYS A 939 10.62 11.85 -38.62
C LYS A 939 10.06 13.27 -38.70
N SER A 940 8.74 13.43 -38.84
CA SER A 940 8.12 14.75 -38.92
C SER A 940 7.98 15.43 -37.56
N CYS A 941 8.21 14.69 -36.48
CA CYS A 941 7.89 15.11 -35.11
C CYS A 941 9.06 14.85 -34.15
N ASP A 942 10.25 14.54 -34.67
CA ASP A 942 11.48 14.24 -33.92
C ASP A 942 11.32 13.18 -32.80
N PHE A 943 10.41 12.22 -32.97
CA PHE A 943 10.28 11.12 -32.02
C PHE A 943 11.32 10.04 -32.30
N PRO A 944 12.19 9.67 -31.35
CA PRO A 944 13.29 8.77 -31.63
C PRO A 944 12.80 7.36 -31.97
N ALA A 945 13.39 6.75 -33.00
CA ALA A 945 13.24 5.32 -33.22
C ALA A 945 13.85 4.52 -32.05
N PRO A 946 13.48 3.23 -31.85
CA PRO A 946 14.09 2.41 -30.79
C PRO A 946 15.62 2.38 -30.83
N THR A 947 16.21 2.40 -32.03
CA THR A 947 17.66 2.50 -32.24
C THR A 947 18.25 3.79 -31.71
N GLU A 948 17.68 4.93 -32.07
CA GLU A 948 18.13 6.27 -31.66
C GLU A 948 17.99 6.45 -30.15
N LEU A 949 16.86 6.03 -29.56
CA LEU A 949 16.69 6.05 -28.12
C LEU A 949 17.76 5.20 -27.42
N PHE A 950 18.02 3.98 -27.91
CA PHE A 950 19.03 3.12 -27.29
C PHE A 950 20.46 3.65 -27.45
N GLU A 951 20.74 4.42 -28.49
CA GLU A 951 22.00 5.16 -28.63
C GLU A 951 22.10 6.27 -27.57
N GLN A 952 21.04 7.06 -27.38
CA GLN A 952 20.98 8.09 -26.33
C GLN A 952 21.18 7.49 -24.93
N LEU A 953 20.58 6.33 -24.66
CA LEU A 953 20.72 5.59 -23.41
C LEU A 953 22.09 4.92 -23.23
N GLY A 954 22.91 4.84 -24.29
CA GLY A 954 24.20 4.13 -24.27
C GLY A 954 24.08 2.60 -24.31
N VAL A 955 22.90 2.07 -24.64
CA VAL A 955 22.57 0.63 -24.57
C VAL A 955 22.37 -0.01 -25.94
N ARG A 956 22.54 0.73 -27.04
CA ARG A 956 22.41 0.19 -28.40
C ARG A 956 23.29 -1.04 -28.62
N SER A 957 24.47 -1.07 -28.01
CA SER A 957 25.41 -2.19 -28.06
C SER A 957 24.90 -3.45 -27.38
N TRP A 958 23.90 -3.38 -26.50
CA TRP A 958 23.27 -4.54 -25.87
C TRP A 958 22.44 -5.34 -26.88
N PHE A 959 21.97 -4.70 -27.94
CA PHE A 959 21.20 -5.32 -29.00
C PHE A 959 22.09 -5.73 -30.19
N ALA A 960 21.65 -6.75 -30.91
CA ALA A 960 22.33 -7.20 -32.13
C ALA A 960 22.35 -6.09 -33.21
N PRO A 961 23.30 -6.14 -34.17
CA PRO A 961 23.27 -5.28 -35.35
C PRO A 961 21.98 -5.46 -36.16
N LEU A 962 21.47 -4.37 -36.75
CA LEU A 962 20.31 -4.42 -37.64
C LEU A 962 20.71 -4.95 -39.01
N ASN A 963 20.58 -6.26 -39.22
CA ASN A 963 20.85 -6.88 -40.52
C ASN A 963 19.54 -7.22 -41.24
N SER A 964 19.56 -7.24 -42.59
CA SER A 964 18.50 -7.85 -43.39
C SER A 964 18.44 -9.36 -43.11
N ARG A 965 17.25 -9.95 -43.25
CA ARG A 965 16.96 -11.37 -42.96
C ARG A 965 17.89 -12.37 -43.67
N ASP A 966 18.59 -11.95 -44.73
CA ASP A 966 19.29 -12.81 -45.70
C ASP A 966 20.81 -12.99 -45.49
N THR A 967 21.46 -12.45 -44.44
CA THR A 967 22.93 -12.54 -44.29
C THR A 967 23.41 -13.14 -42.96
N ALA A 968 23.89 -14.41 -43.03
CA ALA A 968 24.94 -15.08 -42.25
C ALA A 968 24.83 -15.19 -40.69
N PRO A 969 25.45 -16.22 -40.05
CA PRO A 969 25.24 -16.54 -38.64
C PRO A 969 25.81 -15.46 -37.72
N GLN A 970 24.94 -14.84 -36.93
CA GLN A 970 25.32 -13.78 -36.00
C GLN A 970 25.92 -14.39 -34.72
N PRO A 971 27.13 -13.98 -34.29
CA PRO A 971 27.60 -14.31 -32.95
C PRO A 971 26.66 -13.70 -31.90
N LYS A 972 26.30 -14.47 -30.86
CA LYS A 972 25.51 -13.97 -29.73
C LYS A 972 26.28 -12.82 -29.06
N ARG A 973 25.68 -11.63 -29.01
CA ARG A 973 26.22 -10.46 -28.30
C ARG A 973 25.71 -10.48 -26.86
N TYR A 974 26.63 -10.39 -25.90
CA TYR A 974 26.32 -10.35 -24.47
C TYR A 974 26.43 -8.91 -23.96
N CYS A 975 25.50 -8.49 -23.10
CA CYS A 975 25.50 -7.19 -22.43
C CYS A 975 26.59 -7.11 -21.34
N VAL A 976 26.93 -8.26 -20.76
CA VAL A 976 27.96 -8.41 -19.73
C VAL A 976 28.89 -9.56 -20.10
N GLU A 977 30.15 -9.42 -19.69
CA GLU A 977 31.14 -10.48 -19.81
C GLU A 977 30.79 -11.66 -18.89
N LYS A 978 31.12 -12.88 -19.34
CA LYS A 978 30.75 -14.14 -18.67
C LYS A 978 31.25 -14.28 -17.25
N GLU A 979 32.37 -13.65 -16.94
CA GLU A 979 32.98 -13.65 -15.61
C GLU A 979 32.54 -12.44 -14.76
N SER A 980 31.73 -11.54 -15.31
CA SER A 980 31.33 -10.31 -14.63
C SER A 980 30.32 -10.58 -13.52
N LEU A 981 30.60 -10.04 -12.33
CA LEU A 981 29.71 -10.00 -11.16
C LEU A 981 29.05 -8.63 -10.97
N SER A 982 29.08 -7.79 -12.00
CA SER A 982 28.55 -6.43 -11.95
C SER A 982 27.80 -6.08 -13.23
N LEU A 983 26.76 -5.28 -13.10
CA LEU A 983 25.89 -4.87 -14.20
C LEU A 983 26.18 -3.45 -14.64
N PRO A 984 26.22 -3.18 -15.94
CA PRO A 984 26.21 -1.81 -16.43
C PRO A 984 24.86 -1.19 -16.07
N GLY A 985 24.84 0.11 -15.77
CA GLY A 985 23.59 0.88 -15.75
C GLY A 985 23.33 1.53 -17.10
N PHE A 986 22.19 2.19 -17.22
CA PHE A 986 21.92 3.20 -18.24
C PHE A 986 21.43 4.46 -17.54
N SER A 987 21.28 5.57 -18.26
CA SER A 987 20.87 6.81 -17.62
C SER A 987 19.67 7.46 -18.30
N LEU A 988 18.77 7.99 -17.46
CA LEU A 988 17.56 8.69 -17.87
C LEU A 988 17.63 10.14 -17.44
N THR A 989 17.18 11.03 -18.32
CA THR A 989 17.04 12.44 -18.00
C THR A 989 15.92 12.63 -16.97
N VAL A 990 16.13 13.51 -16.00
CA VAL A 990 15.09 13.97 -15.08
C VAL A 990 14.31 15.10 -15.78
N VAL A 991 12.98 15.00 -15.86
CA VAL A 991 12.14 15.89 -16.69
C VAL A 991 11.10 16.66 -15.90
#